data_AF-A0A947RIL9-F1
#
_entry.id   AF-A0A947RIL9-F1
#
_cell.length_a   1.000
_cell.length_b   1.000
_cell.length_c   1.000
_cell.angle_alpha   90.00
_cell.angle_beta   90.00
_cell.angle_gamma   90.00
#
_symmetry.space_group_name_H-M   'P 1'
#
loop_
_entity.id
_entity.type
_entity.pdbx_description
1 polymer ?
#
loop_
_entity_poly.entity_id
_entity_poly.type
_entity_poly.pdbx_seq_one_letter_code
_entity_poly.pdbx_strand_id
1 'polypeptide(L)'
;MKSSEIRERFLKYFESKGHKILPGSSLVPTDPTVLLTLAGMLQFKPIFLGQEKPEQKKATTVQKCVRTIDIDQVGKTARHHTFFEMLGNFSFGDYFKKGAIEFAWELLTKEFKLPVEKLLIAIYEKDDEAFDLWHKDMGVPENRIFRLGEDNNFWAVGPTGPCGPCSEIYYDLGPERGCGKPDCAPGCDCDRFLEVWNLVFIQYNRNEKGELIPLKKKGIDTGMGLERITSVIQGVASNFDTDLFVPIIEKIRKLTKEQNPAQVSLHIIADHARAVTHLISDGVTPENAGRGYVLRRLIRRAVRHGKLLGVNEPFLFRLSQDIISSMKDVYPILEEKSKLIAQVIKTEEENFFQTLEQGMALFGQVMKDHSQDKTIPGEVLFKLHDTYGFPVELSSEIAAEQGFKLDMAGFDAEMEKQKERARQAGLSEDKKKLAHLDLDKFKETKFVGYEKTEDNVKVEAVFADEKFVILDKTPFYGESGGQVGDTGILEIDKKAVRVIDTLKTVNGTIVHEVDALNGLKDNVKVKATVDASKRRATEAHHTATHLLHKALREVFGDHVRQAGSHVGPEKLRFDFTHFHALTCQETEKIEEIVNKKINEKIKVEVLQKSYKDAVKMGAIALFGEKYGDKVRVLKIGDYSMELCGGTHVK
;
A
#
# COMPACT_ATOMS: atom_id res chain seq x y z
N MET A 1 -28.32 -4.13 22.08
CA MET A 1 -28.35 -3.36 20.82
C MET A 1 -27.37 -4.02 19.88
N LYS A 2 -27.74 -4.26 18.63
CA LYS A 2 -26.82 -4.85 17.63
C LYS A 2 -25.80 -3.82 17.16
N SER A 3 -24.66 -4.26 16.64
CA SER A 3 -23.63 -3.37 16.06
C SER A 3 -24.16 -2.45 14.94
N SER A 4 -25.12 -2.91 14.13
CA SER A 4 -25.79 -2.10 13.09
C SER A 4 -26.58 -0.94 13.69
N GLU A 5 -27.35 -1.20 14.75
CA GLU A 5 -28.11 -0.19 15.47
C GLU A 5 -27.19 0.82 16.18
N ILE A 6 -26.03 0.37 16.68
CA ILE A 6 -25.02 1.24 17.31
C ILE A 6 -24.45 2.22 16.27
N ARG A 7 -24.04 1.73 15.08
CA ARG A 7 -23.57 2.62 13.98
C ARG A 7 -24.62 3.65 13.63
N GLU A 8 -25.85 3.20 13.38
CA GLU A 8 -26.93 4.08 12.95
C GLU A 8 -27.27 5.12 14.01
N ARG A 9 -27.31 4.73 15.29
CA ARG A 9 -27.58 5.64 16.40
C ARG A 9 -26.48 6.69 16.56
N PHE A 10 -25.21 6.30 16.44
CA PHE A 10 -24.10 7.25 16.45
C PHE A 10 -24.24 8.30 15.33
N LEU A 11 -24.46 7.84 14.10
CA LEU A 11 -24.58 8.73 12.94
C LEU A 11 -25.77 9.69 13.07
N LYS A 12 -26.95 9.16 13.44
CA LYS A 12 -28.17 9.97 13.63
C LYS A 12 -28.06 10.94 14.81
N TYR A 13 -27.39 10.55 15.89
CA TYR A 13 -27.12 11.44 17.02
C TYR A 13 -26.32 12.65 16.56
N PHE A 14 -25.19 12.45 15.88
CA PHE A 14 -24.39 13.58 15.39
C PHE A 14 -25.07 14.37 14.26
N GLU A 15 -25.86 13.73 13.40
CA GLU A 15 -26.72 14.43 12.44
C GLU A 15 -27.69 15.38 13.15
N SER A 16 -28.30 14.95 14.26
CA SER A 16 -29.19 15.80 15.07
C SER A 16 -28.47 16.99 15.72
N LYS A 17 -27.14 16.90 15.92
CA LYS A 17 -26.27 18.00 16.38
C LYS A 17 -25.72 18.85 15.22
N GLY A 18 -26.19 18.61 14.00
CA GLY A 18 -25.86 19.38 12.80
C GLY A 18 -24.55 18.96 12.13
N HIS A 19 -24.03 17.76 12.39
CA HIS A 19 -22.92 17.18 11.63
C HIS A 19 -23.43 16.58 10.33
N LYS A 20 -22.68 16.77 9.24
CA LYS A 20 -23.00 16.07 7.99
C LYS A 20 -22.52 14.62 8.07
N ILE A 21 -23.41 13.66 7.83
CA ILE A 21 -23.00 12.26 7.61
C ILE A 21 -22.24 12.20 6.27
N LEU A 22 -20.97 11.78 6.33
CA LEU A 22 -20.12 11.56 5.17
C LEU A 22 -19.74 10.07 5.09
N PRO A 23 -19.49 9.52 3.89
CA PRO A 23 -18.98 8.17 3.75
C PRO A 23 -17.55 8.08 4.32
N GLY A 24 -17.18 6.91 4.82
CA GLY A 24 -15.77 6.61 5.10
C GLY A 24 -14.96 6.48 3.80
N SER A 25 -13.67 6.80 3.86
CA SER A 25 -12.72 6.66 2.76
C SER A 25 -12.24 5.22 2.57
N SER A 26 -11.59 4.98 1.43
CA SER A 26 -10.88 3.72 1.15
C SER A 26 -9.83 3.39 2.21
N LEU A 27 -9.54 2.10 2.42
CA LEU A 27 -8.37 1.62 3.16
C LEU A 27 -7.04 1.94 2.46
N VAL A 28 -7.08 2.30 1.17
CA VAL A 28 -5.97 2.84 0.39
C VAL A 28 -6.06 4.38 0.43
N PRO A 29 -5.31 5.05 1.33
CA PRO A 29 -5.39 6.49 1.47
C PRO A 29 -4.75 7.21 0.28
N THR A 30 -5.23 8.41 -0.02
CA THR A 30 -4.59 9.34 -0.97
C THR A 30 -3.34 10.01 -0.39
N ASP A 31 -3.24 10.03 0.94
CA ASP A 31 -2.06 10.54 1.66
C ASP A 31 -0.85 9.61 1.43
N PRO A 32 0.25 10.10 0.82
CA PRO A 32 1.42 9.28 0.54
C PRO A 32 2.25 8.96 1.79
N THR A 33 1.99 9.61 2.93
CA THR A 33 2.75 9.43 4.17
C THR A 33 2.33 8.21 4.98
N VAL A 34 1.21 7.58 4.63
CA VAL A 34 0.67 6.41 5.35
C VAL A 34 0.34 5.27 4.38
N LEU A 35 0.58 4.04 4.84
CA LEU A 35 0.39 2.86 4.01
C LEU A 35 -1.10 2.50 3.87
N LEU A 36 -1.84 2.46 4.98
CA LEU A 36 -3.27 2.12 5.02
C LEU A 36 -4.01 3.16 5.86
N THR A 37 -5.32 3.23 5.71
CA THR A 37 -6.14 4.11 6.55
C THR A 37 -6.18 3.60 7.99
N LEU A 38 -5.55 4.34 8.90
CA LEU A 38 -5.31 3.95 10.31
C LEU A 38 -6.35 4.55 11.28
N ALA A 39 -7.03 5.62 10.85
CA ALA A 39 -7.91 6.46 11.65
C ALA A 39 -8.93 7.23 10.80
N GLY A 40 -10.05 7.59 11.42
CA GLY A 40 -11.16 8.35 10.84
C GLY A 40 -10.77 9.72 10.28
N MET A 41 -9.88 10.44 10.98
CA MET A 41 -9.50 11.80 10.59
C MET A 41 -8.70 11.87 9.29
N LEU A 42 -8.07 10.78 8.85
CA LEU A 42 -7.07 10.80 7.79
C LEU A 42 -7.59 11.47 6.50
N GLN A 43 -8.84 11.18 6.13
CA GLN A 43 -9.52 11.80 4.98
C GLN A 43 -9.71 13.32 5.10
N PHE A 44 -9.63 13.88 6.32
CA PHE A 44 -9.77 15.30 6.62
C PHE A 44 -8.43 15.98 6.96
N LYS A 45 -7.30 15.27 6.84
CA LYS A 45 -5.97 15.84 7.14
C LYS A 45 -5.70 17.18 6.42
N PRO A 46 -6.00 17.35 5.11
CA PRO A 46 -5.80 18.64 4.43
C PRO A 46 -6.64 19.78 5.02
N ILE A 47 -7.85 19.47 5.51
CA ILE A 47 -8.74 20.44 6.14
C ILE A 47 -8.16 20.92 7.48
N PHE A 48 -7.70 19.99 8.33
CA PHE A 48 -7.07 20.34 9.61
C PHE A 48 -5.79 21.17 9.41
N LEU A 49 -5.02 20.88 8.36
CA LEU A 49 -3.84 21.67 7.99
C LEU A 49 -4.17 23.02 7.33
N GLY A 50 -5.45 23.29 7.04
CA GLY A 50 -5.90 24.51 6.36
C GLY A 50 -5.49 24.58 4.88
N GLN A 51 -5.11 23.44 4.29
CA GLN A 51 -4.76 23.31 2.87
C GLN A 51 -6.03 23.27 2.00
N GLU A 52 -7.11 22.73 2.55
CA GLU A 52 -8.42 22.67 1.91
C GLU A 52 -9.47 23.37 2.77
N LYS A 53 -10.46 24.00 2.12
CA LYS A 53 -11.61 24.57 2.81
C LYS A 53 -12.65 23.48 3.02
N PRO A 54 -13.17 23.28 4.25
CA PRO A 54 -14.20 22.30 4.47
C PRO A 54 -15.50 22.73 3.78
N GLU A 55 -16.14 21.81 3.06
CA GLU A 55 -17.50 22.04 2.53
C GLU A 55 -18.52 22.20 3.66
N GLN A 56 -18.34 21.44 4.75
CA GLN A 56 -19.17 21.47 5.95
C GLN A 56 -18.26 21.61 7.17
N LYS A 57 -18.61 22.48 8.12
CA LYS A 57 -17.77 22.72 9.31
C LYS A 57 -17.77 21.57 10.32
N LYS A 58 -18.75 20.66 10.21
CA LYS A 58 -18.95 19.50 11.08
C LYS A 58 -19.26 18.27 10.25
N ALA A 59 -18.64 17.14 10.57
CA ALA A 59 -18.84 15.88 9.86
C ALA A 59 -18.91 14.69 10.83
N THR A 60 -19.61 13.63 10.45
CA THR A 60 -19.59 12.34 11.17
C THR A 60 -19.48 11.19 10.19
N THR A 61 -18.70 10.17 10.54
CA THR A 61 -18.42 9.02 9.66
C THR A 61 -18.27 7.72 10.44
N VAL A 62 -18.47 6.60 9.77
CA VAL A 62 -17.93 5.29 10.19
C VAL A 62 -16.79 4.93 9.23
N GLN A 63 -15.56 4.92 9.72
CA GLN A 63 -14.36 4.68 8.93
C GLN A 63 -13.81 3.28 9.14
N LYS A 64 -13.69 2.50 8.06
CA LYS A 64 -12.89 1.27 8.04
C LYS A 64 -11.42 1.59 8.32
N CYS A 65 -10.80 0.93 9.30
CA CYS A 65 -9.40 1.11 9.63
C CYS A 65 -8.65 -0.22 9.61
N VAL A 66 -7.38 -0.19 9.19
CA VAL A 66 -6.47 -1.33 9.32
C VAL A 66 -5.21 -0.93 10.07
N ARG A 67 -4.84 -1.71 11.09
CA ARG A 67 -3.61 -1.54 11.90
C ARG A 67 -2.83 -2.85 11.95
N THR A 68 -1.57 -2.78 11.56
CA THR A 68 -0.66 -3.94 11.57
C THR A 68 0.22 -4.01 12.81
N ILE A 69 0.30 -2.91 13.58
CA ILE A 69 1.09 -2.85 14.82
C ILE A 69 0.58 -3.82 15.89
N ASP A 70 -0.74 -4.05 15.92
CA ASP A 70 -1.41 -4.86 16.94
C ASP A 70 -1.59 -6.32 16.50
N ILE A 71 -1.03 -6.70 15.34
CA ILE A 71 -1.29 -8.01 14.72
C ILE A 71 -0.97 -9.16 15.69
N ASP A 72 0.12 -9.06 16.46
CA ASP A 72 0.56 -10.11 17.37
C ASP A 72 -0.31 -10.24 18.64
N GLN A 73 -1.14 -9.21 18.93
CA GLN A 73 -2.10 -9.18 20.04
C GLN A 73 -3.49 -9.73 19.65
N VAL A 74 -3.79 -9.80 18.35
CA VAL A 74 -5.06 -10.31 17.84
C VAL A 74 -5.24 -11.77 18.27
N GLY A 75 -6.42 -12.07 18.82
CA GLY A 75 -6.78 -13.38 19.34
C GLY A 75 -6.20 -13.73 20.71
N LYS A 76 -5.13 -13.05 21.16
CA LYS A 76 -4.56 -13.21 22.52
C LYS A 76 -5.23 -12.29 23.55
N THR A 77 -5.63 -11.11 23.11
CA THR A 77 -6.34 -10.12 23.94
C THR A 77 -7.80 -10.03 23.52
N ALA A 78 -8.66 -9.53 24.42
CA ALA A 78 -10.10 -9.42 24.19
C ALA A 78 -10.50 -8.28 23.22
N ARG A 79 -9.56 -7.39 22.85
CA ARG A 79 -9.88 -6.05 22.31
C ARG A 79 -9.13 -5.62 21.04
N HIS A 80 -8.07 -6.33 20.65
CA HIS A 80 -7.23 -5.94 19.52
C HIS A 80 -7.67 -6.60 18.22
N HIS A 81 -7.59 -5.83 17.14
CA HIS A 81 -8.01 -6.21 15.80
C HIS A 81 -7.03 -5.67 14.76
N THR A 82 -6.86 -6.40 13.65
CA THR A 82 -6.18 -5.80 12.48
C THR A 82 -7.11 -4.92 11.69
N PHE A 83 -8.41 -5.24 11.67
CA PHE A 83 -9.46 -4.44 11.02
C PHE A 83 -10.56 -4.10 12.01
N PHE A 84 -10.95 -2.83 12.04
CA PHE A 84 -12.03 -2.36 12.90
C PHE A 84 -12.71 -1.14 12.28
N GLU A 85 -13.90 -0.82 12.79
CA GLU A 85 -14.65 0.35 12.35
C GLU A 85 -14.53 1.46 13.40
N MET A 86 -14.07 2.63 12.97
CA MET A 86 -13.92 3.81 13.82
C MET A 86 -15.07 4.77 13.57
N LEU A 87 -15.95 4.93 14.55
CA LEU A 87 -16.99 5.96 14.52
C LEU A 87 -16.35 7.28 14.97
N GLY A 88 -16.51 8.33 14.17
CA GLY A 88 -15.88 9.61 14.43
C GLY A 88 -16.77 10.80 14.12
N ASN A 89 -16.72 11.81 14.99
CA ASN A 89 -17.27 13.13 14.75
C ASN A 89 -16.13 14.16 14.64
N PHE A 90 -16.25 15.08 13.70
CA PHE A 90 -15.21 16.02 13.35
C PHE A 90 -15.73 17.45 13.41
N SER A 91 -14.87 18.35 13.88
CA SER A 91 -15.11 19.79 13.88
C SER A 91 -13.94 20.52 13.24
N PHE A 92 -14.22 21.37 12.26
CA PHE A 92 -13.21 22.13 11.52
C PHE A 92 -13.25 23.61 11.94
N GLY A 93 -13.17 23.84 13.26
CA GLY A 93 -13.22 25.16 13.89
C GLY A 93 -14.63 25.68 14.19
N ASP A 94 -15.61 24.78 14.36
CA ASP A 94 -16.98 25.14 14.77
C ASP A 94 -17.18 25.05 16.29
N TYR A 95 -16.67 23.97 16.89
CA TYR A 95 -16.65 23.73 18.33
C TYR A 95 -15.33 23.05 18.71
N PHE A 96 -15.00 23.06 20.00
CA PHE A 96 -13.77 22.48 20.53
C PHE A 96 -14.07 21.61 21.76
N LYS A 97 -13.23 21.62 22.80
CA LYS A 97 -13.31 20.70 23.96
C LYS A 97 -14.69 20.60 24.58
N LYS A 98 -15.30 21.73 24.93
CA LYS A 98 -16.63 21.76 25.59
C LYS A 98 -17.68 20.99 24.80
N GLY A 99 -17.86 21.33 23.53
CA GLY A 99 -18.84 20.64 22.68
C GLY A 99 -18.49 19.15 22.46
N ALA A 100 -17.20 18.82 22.29
CA ALA A 100 -16.79 17.43 22.13
C ALA A 100 -17.10 16.57 23.37
N ILE A 101 -16.79 17.09 24.56
CA ILE A 101 -17.04 16.44 25.84
C ILE A 101 -18.54 16.30 26.11
N GLU A 102 -19.31 17.38 25.91
CA GLU A 102 -20.77 17.38 26.07
C GLU A 102 -21.44 16.33 25.17
N PHE A 103 -21.08 16.30 23.88
CA PHE A 103 -21.66 15.34 22.95
C PHE A 103 -21.26 13.90 23.29
N ALA A 104 -20.00 13.68 23.66
CA ALA A 104 -19.53 12.35 24.02
C ALA A 104 -20.26 11.83 25.27
N TRP A 105 -20.38 12.67 26.30
CA TRP A 105 -21.03 12.30 27.56
C TRP A 105 -22.53 12.06 27.39
N GLU A 106 -23.22 12.90 26.63
CA GLU A 106 -24.65 12.71 26.31
C GLU A 106 -24.87 11.41 25.54
N LEU A 107 -24.09 11.13 24.49
CA LEU A 107 -24.24 9.89 23.72
C LEU A 107 -24.04 8.65 24.61
N LEU A 108 -22.97 8.60 25.41
CA LEU A 108 -22.70 7.42 26.24
C LEU A 108 -23.74 7.23 27.35
N THR A 109 -24.14 8.30 28.04
CA THR A 109 -24.97 8.20 29.26
C THR A 109 -26.47 8.28 28.98
N LYS A 110 -26.91 8.93 27.88
CA LYS A 110 -28.33 9.13 27.55
C LYS A 110 -28.78 8.25 26.40
N GLU A 111 -28.03 8.21 25.30
CA GLU A 111 -28.41 7.45 24.09
C GLU A 111 -28.07 5.96 24.22
N PHE A 112 -26.87 5.65 24.68
CA PHE A 112 -26.43 4.27 24.98
C PHE A 112 -26.75 3.82 26.40
N LYS A 113 -27.08 4.77 27.30
CA LYS A 113 -27.50 4.50 28.69
C LYS A 113 -26.46 3.68 29.47
N LEU A 114 -25.18 3.93 29.21
CA LEU A 114 -24.11 3.29 29.97
C LEU A 114 -24.13 3.80 31.43
N PRO A 115 -23.85 2.93 32.41
CA PRO A 115 -23.79 3.35 33.81
C PRO A 115 -22.66 4.35 34.03
N VAL A 116 -22.98 5.54 34.55
CA VAL A 116 -22.02 6.62 34.78
C VAL A 116 -20.90 6.17 35.71
N GLU A 117 -21.24 5.35 36.71
CA GLU A 117 -20.31 4.78 37.67
C GLU A 117 -19.37 3.73 37.07
N LYS A 118 -19.48 3.40 35.79
CA LYS A 118 -18.54 2.55 35.05
C LYS A 118 -17.62 3.34 34.13
N LEU A 119 -17.87 4.63 33.91
CA LEU A 119 -17.08 5.49 33.03
C LEU A 119 -15.97 6.21 33.79
N LEU A 120 -14.74 6.16 33.27
CA LEU A 120 -13.58 6.89 33.80
C LEU A 120 -12.98 7.72 32.68
N ILE A 121 -12.32 8.81 33.04
CA ILE A 121 -11.76 9.75 32.09
C ILE A 121 -10.25 9.77 32.28
N ALA A 122 -9.49 9.67 31.20
CA ALA A 122 -8.09 10.04 31.18
C ALA A 122 -7.92 11.33 30.35
N ILE A 123 -7.11 12.26 30.83
CA ILE A 123 -6.78 13.51 30.15
C ILE A 123 -5.27 13.67 30.07
N TYR A 124 -4.81 14.47 29.10
CA TYR A 124 -3.42 14.90 29.06
C TYR A 124 -3.05 15.63 30.35
N GLU A 125 -1.91 15.28 30.94
CA GLU A 125 -1.51 15.75 32.27
C GLU A 125 -1.53 17.28 32.44
N LYS A 126 -1.33 18.03 31.33
CA LYS A 126 -1.28 19.50 31.28
C LYS A 126 -2.58 20.16 30.81
N ASP A 127 -3.68 19.41 30.65
CA ASP A 127 -4.95 19.91 30.11
C ASP A 127 -5.99 20.22 31.21
N ASP A 128 -5.77 21.31 31.94
CA ASP A 128 -6.68 21.76 33.01
C ASP A 128 -8.07 22.18 32.50
N GLU A 129 -8.16 22.63 31.25
CA GLU A 129 -9.44 22.96 30.62
C GLU A 129 -10.31 21.71 30.46
N ALA A 130 -9.73 20.59 30.00
CA ALA A 130 -10.44 19.32 29.90
C ALA A 130 -10.85 18.79 31.29
N PHE A 131 -9.97 18.92 32.30
CA PHE A 131 -10.29 18.54 33.68
C PHE A 131 -11.53 19.29 34.19
N ASP A 132 -11.55 20.61 34.05
CA ASP A 132 -12.64 21.45 34.52
C ASP A 132 -13.96 21.12 33.80
N LEU A 133 -13.93 20.89 32.49
CA LEU A 133 -15.13 20.51 31.73
C LEU A 133 -15.70 19.15 32.18
N TRP A 134 -14.83 18.16 32.43
CA TRP A 134 -15.28 16.86 32.94
C TRP A 134 -15.80 16.95 34.38
N HIS A 135 -15.07 17.64 35.25
CA HIS A 135 -15.40 17.68 36.68
C HIS A 135 -16.58 18.60 36.98
N LYS A 136 -16.54 19.85 36.51
CA LYS A 136 -17.51 20.89 36.85
C LYS A 136 -18.75 20.85 35.97
N ASP A 137 -18.58 20.72 34.65
CA ASP A 137 -19.70 20.78 33.70
C ASP A 137 -20.41 19.41 33.59
N MET A 138 -19.66 18.31 33.43
CA MET A 138 -20.24 16.96 33.29
C MET A 138 -20.49 16.23 34.62
N GLY A 139 -19.96 16.75 35.73
CA GLY A 139 -20.15 16.20 37.07
C GLY A 139 -19.38 14.90 37.34
N VAL A 140 -18.29 14.63 36.61
CA VAL A 140 -17.45 13.45 36.85
C VAL A 140 -16.65 13.66 38.14
N PRO A 141 -16.72 12.75 39.13
CA PRO A 141 -15.91 12.86 40.34
C PRO A 141 -14.41 12.93 40.05
N GLU A 142 -13.67 13.78 40.78
CA GLU A 142 -12.23 13.99 40.60
C GLU A 142 -11.43 12.69 40.65
N ASN A 143 -11.77 11.77 41.55
CA ASN A 143 -11.12 10.46 41.68
C ASN A 143 -11.38 9.48 40.52
N ARG A 144 -12.11 9.90 39.49
CA ARG A 144 -12.34 9.16 38.24
C ARG A 144 -11.75 9.85 37.01
N ILE A 145 -11.04 10.96 37.21
CA ILE A 145 -10.34 11.70 36.17
C ILE A 145 -8.83 11.52 36.40
N PHE A 146 -8.19 10.81 35.48
CA PHE A 146 -6.78 10.46 35.53
C PHE A 146 -5.99 11.39 34.62
N ARG A 147 -4.82 11.82 35.07
CA ARG A 147 -3.88 12.63 34.29
C ARG A 147 -2.76 11.73 33.81
N LEU A 148 -2.64 11.52 32.50
CA LEU A 148 -1.60 10.70 31.90
C LEU A 148 -0.70 11.51 30.96
N GLY A 149 0.52 11.01 30.75
CA GLY A 149 1.55 11.66 29.93
C GLY A 149 1.31 11.55 28.42
N GLU A 150 2.31 12.02 27.64
CA GLU A 150 2.25 12.09 26.17
C GLU A 150 1.97 10.73 25.52
N ASP A 151 2.57 9.65 26.03
CA ASP A 151 2.41 8.29 25.49
C ASP A 151 0.96 7.78 25.51
N ASN A 152 0.11 8.34 26.37
CA ASN A 152 -1.30 7.93 26.52
C ASN A 152 -2.26 8.99 26.01
N ASN A 153 -2.09 10.26 26.39
CA ASN A 153 -3.08 11.31 26.14
C ASN A 153 -2.58 12.44 25.23
N PHE A 154 -1.67 12.14 24.31
CA PHE A 154 -1.32 13.03 23.21
C PHE A 154 -1.33 12.27 21.90
N TRP A 155 -2.15 12.72 20.94
CA TRP A 155 -2.37 11.98 19.71
C TRP A 155 -1.76 12.69 18.49
N ALA A 156 -1.15 11.91 17.61
CA ALA A 156 -0.66 12.33 16.31
C ALA A 156 -0.95 11.27 15.25
N VAL A 157 -1.27 11.70 14.03
CA VAL A 157 -1.56 10.80 12.89
C VAL A 157 -0.32 10.03 12.41
N GLY A 158 0.86 10.53 12.73
CA GLY A 158 2.15 9.96 12.34
C GLY A 158 3.30 10.85 12.82
N PRO A 159 4.51 10.67 12.29
CA PRO A 159 5.68 11.48 12.65
C PRO A 159 5.48 12.97 12.37
N THR A 160 4.65 13.32 11.38
CA THR A 160 4.28 14.68 11.02
C THR A 160 2.77 14.80 10.79
N GLY A 161 2.24 16.01 10.95
CA GLY A 161 0.84 16.33 10.67
C GLY A 161 0.05 16.86 11.87
N PRO A 162 -1.29 16.98 11.73
CA PRO A 162 -2.17 17.44 12.79
C PRO A 162 -2.07 16.57 14.04
N CYS A 163 -2.00 17.21 15.20
CA CYS A 163 -1.89 16.57 16.50
C CYS A 163 -2.44 17.46 17.63
N GLY A 164 -2.56 16.88 18.82
CA GLY A 164 -2.96 17.60 20.02
C GLY A 164 -3.12 16.70 21.24
N PRO A 165 -3.31 17.31 22.42
CA PRO A 165 -3.72 16.57 23.61
C PRO A 165 -5.09 15.92 23.36
N CYS A 166 -5.37 14.84 24.07
CA CYS A 166 -6.66 14.19 23.99
C CYS A 166 -7.22 13.84 25.36
N SER A 167 -8.51 13.53 25.37
CA SER A 167 -9.21 12.95 26.51
C SER A 167 -9.83 11.63 26.10
N GLU A 168 -9.52 10.59 26.84
CA GLU A 168 -10.01 9.24 26.58
C GLU A 168 -11.06 8.83 27.61
N ILE A 169 -12.11 8.18 27.15
CA ILE A 169 -13.19 7.64 27.98
C ILE A 169 -12.99 6.13 28.08
N TYR A 170 -12.84 5.66 29.32
CA TYR A 170 -12.66 4.26 29.68
C TYR A 170 -13.93 3.69 30.30
N TYR A 171 -14.17 2.40 30.06
CA TYR A 171 -15.19 1.61 30.75
C TYR A 171 -14.52 0.60 31.69
N ASP A 172 -14.92 0.58 32.97
CA ASP A 172 -14.43 -0.39 33.97
C ASP A 172 -15.17 -1.72 33.86
N LEU A 173 -14.54 -2.68 33.18
CA LEU A 173 -15.06 -4.03 33.00
C LEU A 173 -15.05 -4.86 34.29
N GLY A 174 -14.43 -4.37 35.38
CA GLY A 174 -14.46 -4.97 36.69
C GLY A 174 -13.08 -5.46 37.19
N PRO A 175 -12.86 -5.47 38.52
CA PRO A 175 -11.59 -5.86 39.14
C PRO A 175 -11.17 -7.31 38.82
N GLU A 176 -12.10 -8.19 38.47
CA GLU A 176 -11.83 -9.57 38.03
C GLU A 176 -11.00 -9.65 36.74
N ARG A 177 -10.96 -8.56 35.95
CA ARG A 177 -10.10 -8.41 34.77
C ARG A 177 -8.86 -7.56 35.02
N GLY A 178 -8.66 -7.13 36.27
CA GLY A 178 -7.51 -6.33 36.67
C GLY A 178 -6.26 -7.16 36.84
N CYS A 179 -5.11 -6.51 36.83
CA CYS A 179 -3.82 -7.16 37.08
C CYS A 179 -3.53 -7.47 38.56
N GLY A 180 -4.49 -7.21 39.47
CA GLY A 180 -4.35 -7.41 40.92
C GLY A 180 -3.43 -6.40 41.63
N LYS A 181 -2.78 -5.48 40.90
CA LYS A 181 -1.93 -4.46 41.49
C LYS A 181 -2.76 -3.36 42.16
N PRO A 182 -2.30 -2.77 43.29
CA PRO A 182 -3.01 -1.71 44.00
C PRO A 182 -3.26 -0.44 43.17
N ASP A 183 -2.39 -0.17 42.21
CA ASP A 183 -2.39 1.00 41.31
C ASP A 183 -3.05 0.72 39.95
N CYS A 184 -3.81 -0.38 39.83
CA CYS A 184 -4.55 -0.72 38.63
C CYS A 184 -5.59 0.37 38.29
N ALA A 185 -5.29 1.17 37.27
CA ALA A 185 -6.04 2.35 36.81
C ALA A 185 -6.03 2.44 35.26
N PRO A 186 -6.82 3.34 34.65
CA PRO A 186 -6.70 3.66 33.21
C PRO A 186 -5.24 3.98 32.82
N GLY A 187 -4.81 3.48 31.65
CA GLY A 187 -3.41 3.47 31.21
C GLY A 187 -2.64 2.20 31.57
N CYS A 188 -3.26 1.26 32.29
CA CYS A 188 -2.68 -0.07 32.52
C CYS A 188 -2.92 -1.02 31.34
N ASP A 189 -1.96 -1.89 31.04
CA ASP A 189 -2.06 -2.87 29.93
C ASP A 189 -3.08 -4.00 30.15
N CYS A 190 -3.66 -4.12 31.35
CA CYS A 190 -4.63 -5.15 31.69
C CYS A 190 -5.99 -4.98 30.99
N ASP A 191 -6.85 -6.00 31.06
CA ASP A 191 -8.17 -6.01 30.38
C ASP A 191 -9.30 -5.34 31.18
N ARG A 192 -9.01 -4.73 32.34
CA ARG A 192 -10.05 -4.07 33.17
C ARG A 192 -10.56 -2.77 32.58
N PHE A 193 -9.67 -1.88 32.18
CA PHE A 193 -10.03 -0.55 31.72
C PHE A 193 -10.01 -0.52 30.19
N LEU A 194 -11.19 -0.60 29.59
CA LEU A 194 -11.33 -0.58 28.14
C LEU A 194 -11.53 0.85 27.66
N GLU A 195 -10.57 1.40 26.92
CA GLU A 195 -10.74 2.66 26.19
C GLU A 195 -11.81 2.46 25.10
N VAL A 196 -12.93 3.18 25.24
CA VAL A 196 -14.06 3.08 24.29
C VAL A 196 -14.13 4.27 23.33
N TRP A 197 -13.57 5.42 23.72
CA TRP A 197 -13.62 6.62 22.89
C TRP A 197 -12.46 7.57 23.22
N ASN A 198 -11.71 7.98 22.19
CA ASN A 198 -10.69 9.02 22.29
C ASN A 198 -11.18 10.33 21.64
N LEU A 199 -11.11 11.44 22.40
CA LEU A 199 -11.45 12.81 21.98
C LEU A 199 -10.17 13.62 21.79
N VAL A 200 -9.71 13.77 20.55
CA VAL A 200 -8.48 14.48 20.21
C VAL A 200 -8.75 15.95 19.94
N PHE A 201 -8.03 16.81 20.67
CA PHE A 201 -8.13 18.26 20.58
C PHE A 201 -7.07 18.81 19.62
N ILE A 202 -7.30 18.61 18.32
CA ILE A 202 -6.38 19.00 17.25
C ILE A 202 -6.13 20.51 17.29
N GLN A 203 -4.90 20.90 17.62
CA GLN A 203 -4.51 22.32 17.74
C GLN A 203 -3.07 22.61 17.31
N TYR A 204 -2.29 21.58 16.96
CA TYR A 204 -0.92 21.71 16.47
C TYR A 204 -0.72 20.94 15.15
N ASN A 205 0.29 21.34 14.39
CA ASN A 205 0.91 20.57 13.33
C ASN A 205 2.34 20.23 13.75
N ARG A 206 2.68 18.94 13.84
CA ARG A 206 4.04 18.47 14.12
C ARG A 206 4.84 18.46 12.81
N ASN A 207 5.94 19.22 12.76
CA ASN A 207 6.83 19.23 11.61
C ASN A 207 7.86 18.08 11.66
N GLU A 208 8.70 17.95 10.62
CA GLU A 208 9.73 16.90 10.54
C GLU A 208 10.78 16.94 11.66
N LYS A 209 10.97 18.09 12.31
CA LYS A 209 11.87 18.25 13.46
C LYS A 209 11.19 17.92 14.79
N GLY A 210 9.91 17.55 14.77
CA GLY A 210 9.10 17.31 15.96
C GLY A 210 8.53 18.57 16.62
N GLU A 211 8.75 19.75 16.05
CA GLU A 211 8.25 21.01 16.61
C GLU A 211 6.72 21.12 16.42
N LEU A 212 6.02 21.56 17.47
CA LEU A 212 4.56 21.75 17.47
C LEU A 212 4.21 23.18 17.03
N ILE A 213 3.70 23.31 15.80
CA ILE A 213 3.28 24.60 15.24
C ILE A 213 1.77 24.78 15.47
N PRO A 214 1.30 25.83 16.15
CA PRO A 214 -0.13 26.07 16.36
C PRO A 214 -0.91 26.17 15.04
N LEU A 215 -2.06 25.51 14.97
CA LEU A 215 -2.96 25.59 13.82
C LEU A 215 -3.75 26.90 13.84
N LYS A 216 -4.04 27.44 12.65
CA LYS A 216 -4.88 28.66 12.49
C LYS A 216 -6.29 28.49 13.07
N LYS A 217 -6.82 27.27 12.98
CA LYS A 217 -8.10 26.88 13.56
C LYS A 217 -7.90 25.58 14.31
N LYS A 218 -8.38 25.55 15.55
CA LYS A 218 -8.48 24.30 16.31
C LYS A 218 -9.61 23.44 15.74
N GLY A 219 -9.51 22.14 15.94
CA GLY A 219 -10.50 21.18 15.47
C GLY A 219 -10.69 20.04 16.45
N ILE A 220 -11.72 19.24 16.17
CA ILE A 220 -12.02 18.02 16.91
C ILE A 220 -11.88 16.85 15.95
N ASP A 221 -11.13 15.86 16.41
CA ASP A 221 -11.11 14.51 15.88
C ASP A 221 -11.51 13.57 17.02
N THR A 222 -12.37 12.61 16.75
CA THR A 222 -12.71 11.59 17.74
C THR A 222 -12.70 10.22 17.10
N GLY A 223 -12.28 9.21 17.85
CA GLY A 223 -12.37 7.81 17.44
C GLY A 223 -13.01 6.94 18.52
N MET A 224 -14.21 6.44 18.26
CA MET A 224 -14.85 5.38 19.02
C MET A 224 -14.70 4.07 18.24
N GLY A 225 -14.11 3.04 18.85
CA GLY A 225 -14.00 1.72 18.22
C GLY A 225 -15.35 0.98 18.29
N LEU A 226 -15.95 0.66 17.15
CA LEU A 226 -17.26 -0.02 17.08
C LEU A 226 -17.24 -1.34 17.83
N GLU A 227 -16.21 -2.14 17.60
CA GLU A 227 -16.02 -3.47 18.20
C GLU A 227 -16.02 -3.38 19.73
N ARG A 228 -15.33 -2.36 20.29
CA ARG A 228 -15.20 -2.14 21.74
C ARG A 228 -16.51 -1.64 22.36
N ILE A 229 -17.14 -0.62 21.76
CA ILE A 229 -18.40 -0.12 22.32
C ILE A 229 -19.52 -1.17 22.21
N THR A 230 -19.48 -2.01 21.17
CA THR A 230 -20.44 -3.12 21.01
C THR A 230 -20.27 -4.16 22.10
N SER A 231 -19.04 -4.54 22.47
CA SER A 231 -18.83 -5.52 23.56
C SER A 231 -19.33 -4.99 24.91
N VAL A 232 -19.13 -3.69 25.18
CA VAL A 232 -19.68 -3.02 26.36
C VAL A 232 -21.22 -2.99 26.35
N ILE A 233 -21.84 -2.54 25.26
CA ILE A 233 -23.31 -2.42 25.18
C ILE A 233 -24.01 -3.79 25.22
N GLN A 234 -23.37 -4.83 24.68
CA GLN A 234 -23.90 -6.20 24.74
C GLN A 234 -23.55 -6.93 26.04
N GLY A 235 -22.66 -6.37 26.88
CA GLY A 235 -22.26 -6.97 28.15
C GLY A 235 -21.45 -8.25 28.00
N VAL A 236 -20.66 -8.39 26.93
CA VAL A 236 -19.87 -9.59 26.64
C VAL A 236 -18.39 -9.41 27.01
N ALA A 237 -17.66 -10.51 27.16
CA ALA A 237 -16.31 -10.46 27.69
C ALA A 237 -15.26 -10.01 26.67
N SER A 238 -15.45 -10.40 25.41
CA SER A 238 -14.55 -10.11 24.33
C SER A 238 -15.26 -9.41 23.19
N ASN A 239 -14.52 -8.60 22.41
CA ASN A 239 -15.03 -8.10 21.13
C ASN A 239 -15.44 -9.26 20.20
N PHE A 240 -14.76 -10.41 20.31
CA PHE A 240 -15.06 -11.61 19.54
C PHE A 240 -16.38 -12.30 19.91
N ASP A 241 -16.97 -11.95 21.07
CA ASP A 241 -18.26 -12.47 21.53
C ASP A 241 -19.45 -11.61 21.03
N THR A 242 -19.19 -10.61 20.19
CA THR A 242 -20.22 -9.70 19.67
C THR A 242 -20.92 -10.24 18.43
N ASP A 243 -22.02 -9.60 18.03
CA ASP A 243 -22.74 -9.93 16.80
C ASP A 243 -21.89 -9.71 15.53
N LEU A 244 -20.79 -8.96 15.64
CA LEU A 244 -19.81 -8.76 14.56
C LEU A 244 -18.99 -10.02 14.27
N PHE A 245 -18.74 -10.87 15.26
CA PHE A 245 -17.77 -11.97 15.15
C PHE A 245 -18.37 -13.35 15.41
N VAL A 246 -19.34 -13.49 16.31
CA VAL A 246 -19.96 -14.78 16.66
C VAL A 246 -20.43 -15.54 15.41
N PRO A 247 -21.14 -14.94 14.44
CA PRO A 247 -21.56 -15.65 13.24
C PRO A 247 -20.39 -16.17 12.37
N ILE A 248 -19.27 -15.46 12.36
CA ILE A 248 -18.06 -15.84 11.59
C ILE A 248 -17.34 -16.98 12.32
N ILE A 249 -17.16 -16.85 13.63
CA ILE A 249 -16.52 -17.86 14.49
C ILE A 249 -17.29 -19.18 14.44
N GLU A 250 -18.62 -19.15 14.47
CA GLU A 250 -19.44 -20.36 14.33
C GLU A 250 -19.28 -21.03 12.97
N LYS A 251 -19.03 -20.27 11.90
CA LYS A 251 -18.70 -20.86 10.59
C LYS A 251 -17.32 -21.49 10.59
N ILE A 252 -16.32 -20.86 11.22
CA ILE A 252 -14.98 -21.43 11.37
C ILE A 252 -15.03 -22.73 12.17
N ARG A 253 -15.81 -22.77 13.27
CA ARG A 253 -16.03 -24.00 14.07
C ARG A 253 -16.59 -25.16 13.25
N LYS A 254 -17.43 -24.89 12.24
CA LYS A 254 -17.99 -25.92 11.35
C LYS A 254 -17.00 -26.44 10.31
N LEU A 255 -15.91 -25.71 10.06
CA LEU A 255 -14.88 -26.11 9.10
C LEU A 255 -13.85 -27.07 9.73
N THR A 256 -13.68 -27.02 11.05
CA THR A 256 -12.73 -27.85 11.79
C THR A 256 -13.37 -29.17 12.27
N LYS A 257 -12.55 -30.21 12.38
CA LYS A 257 -12.90 -31.51 13.00
C LYS A 257 -12.46 -31.60 14.46
N GLU A 258 -11.77 -30.58 14.97
CA GLU A 258 -11.37 -30.48 16.37
C GLU A 258 -12.60 -30.35 17.26
N GLN A 259 -12.68 -31.15 18.33
CA GLN A 259 -13.78 -31.05 19.29
C GLN A 259 -13.70 -29.75 20.11
N ASN A 260 -12.49 -29.33 20.45
CA ASN A 260 -12.20 -28.15 21.27
C ASN A 260 -11.20 -27.22 20.56
N PRO A 261 -11.61 -26.58 19.45
CA PRO A 261 -10.72 -25.71 18.70
C PRO A 261 -10.21 -24.54 19.55
N ALA A 262 -8.92 -24.27 19.47
CA ALA A 262 -8.28 -23.19 20.21
C ALA A 262 -8.91 -21.83 19.87
N GLN A 263 -9.39 -21.10 20.90
CA GLN A 263 -10.05 -19.80 20.72
C GLN A 263 -9.17 -18.78 20.00
N VAL A 264 -7.87 -18.74 20.31
CA VAL A 264 -6.90 -17.82 19.68
C VAL A 264 -6.93 -17.98 18.15
N SER A 265 -6.93 -19.21 17.65
CA SER A 265 -7.00 -19.49 16.20
C SER A 265 -8.33 -19.05 15.60
N LEU A 266 -9.45 -19.32 16.28
CA LEU A 266 -10.78 -18.88 15.82
C LEU A 266 -10.84 -17.35 15.68
N HIS A 267 -10.32 -16.62 16.66
CA HIS A 267 -10.31 -15.17 16.70
C HIS A 267 -9.41 -14.57 15.61
N ILE A 268 -8.20 -15.11 15.44
CA ILE A 268 -7.26 -14.65 14.39
C ILE A 268 -7.87 -14.85 13.00
N ILE A 269 -8.45 -16.01 12.72
CA ILE A 269 -9.08 -16.29 11.43
C ILE A 269 -10.25 -15.32 11.20
N ALA A 270 -11.12 -15.11 12.18
CA ALA A 270 -12.29 -14.24 12.04
C ALA A 270 -11.89 -12.77 11.77
N ASP A 271 -10.92 -12.25 12.53
CA ASP A 271 -10.38 -10.90 12.35
C ASP A 271 -9.73 -10.72 10.97
N HIS A 272 -8.81 -11.62 10.61
CA HIS A 272 -8.05 -11.49 9.37
C HIS A 272 -8.94 -11.71 8.14
N ALA A 273 -9.94 -12.59 8.21
CA ALA A 273 -10.90 -12.76 7.12
C ALA A 273 -11.68 -11.46 6.84
N ARG A 274 -12.09 -10.71 7.90
CA ARG A 274 -12.71 -9.38 7.74
C ARG A 274 -11.74 -8.39 7.09
N ALA A 275 -10.51 -8.31 7.60
CA ALA A 275 -9.48 -7.41 7.09
C ALA A 275 -9.16 -7.65 5.60
N VAL A 276 -8.91 -8.90 5.22
CA VAL A 276 -8.59 -9.34 3.85
C VAL A 276 -9.73 -9.00 2.90
N THR A 277 -10.98 -9.30 3.28
CA THR A 277 -12.18 -9.02 2.48
C THR A 277 -12.28 -7.52 2.15
N HIS A 278 -12.09 -6.65 3.15
CA HIS A 278 -12.16 -5.21 2.95
C HIS A 278 -10.97 -4.65 2.17
N LEU A 279 -9.75 -5.12 2.43
CA LEU A 279 -8.56 -4.68 1.70
C LEU A 279 -8.68 -4.95 0.19
N ILE A 280 -9.14 -6.15 -0.20
CA ILE A 280 -9.31 -6.49 -1.61
C ILE A 280 -10.45 -5.68 -2.24
N SER A 281 -11.54 -5.43 -1.50
CA SER A 281 -12.63 -4.56 -1.97
C SER A 281 -12.16 -3.13 -2.29
N ASP A 282 -11.16 -2.63 -1.54
CA ASP A 282 -10.55 -1.31 -1.75
C ASP A 282 -9.38 -1.34 -2.75
N GLY A 283 -9.18 -2.47 -3.45
CA GLY A 283 -8.23 -2.62 -4.56
C GLY A 283 -6.82 -3.05 -4.17
N VAL A 284 -6.61 -3.55 -2.95
CA VAL A 284 -5.32 -4.12 -2.55
C VAL A 284 -5.19 -5.54 -3.11
N THR A 285 -4.05 -5.82 -3.72
CA THR A 285 -3.72 -7.10 -4.36
C THR A 285 -2.49 -7.73 -3.70
N PRO A 286 -2.36 -9.07 -3.62
CA PRO A 286 -1.19 -9.71 -3.03
C PRO A 286 0.13 -9.30 -3.71
N GLU A 287 1.07 -8.69 -2.98
CA GLU A 287 2.38 -8.21 -3.47
C GLU A 287 3.52 -8.47 -2.47
N ASN A 288 4.78 -8.45 -2.92
CA ASN A 288 5.95 -8.74 -2.08
C ASN A 288 6.30 -7.59 -1.13
N ALA A 289 5.72 -6.40 -1.35
CA ALA A 289 5.99 -5.20 -0.56
C ALA A 289 4.72 -4.37 -0.32
N GLY A 290 4.83 -3.37 0.55
CA GLY A 290 3.78 -2.39 0.79
C GLY A 290 2.44 -3.00 1.24
N ARG A 291 1.35 -2.51 0.67
CA ARG A 291 -0.02 -2.91 1.03
C ARG A 291 -0.30 -4.37 0.70
N GLY A 292 0.17 -4.82 -0.46
CA GLY A 292 -0.03 -6.20 -0.89
C GLY A 292 0.71 -7.20 -0.02
N TYR A 293 1.85 -6.82 0.56
CA TYR A 293 2.54 -7.64 1.55
C TYR A 293 1.74 -7.77 2.85
N VAL A 294 1.12 -6.68 3.34
CA VAL A 294 0.21 -6.74 4.50
C VAL A 294 -0.95 -7.70 4.22
N LEU A 295 -1.57 -7.60 3.04
CA LEU A 295 -2.65 -8.49 2.64
C LEU A 295 -2.21 -9.97 2.66
N ARG A 296 -1.05 -10.28 2.07
CA ARG A 296 -0.51 -11.65 2.11
C ARG A 296 -0.25 -12.13 3.52
N ARG A 297 0.36 -11.29 4.37
CA ARG A 297 0.65 -11.66 5.77
C ARG A 297 -0.63 -12.08 6.50
N LEU A 298 -1.73 -11.32 6.33
CA LEU A 298 -3.02 -11.64 6.95
C LEU A 298 -3.61 -12.95 6.42
N ILE A 299 -3.61 -13.17 5.10
CA ILE A 299 -4.08 -14.42 4.48
C ILE A 299 -3.27 -15.60 5.02
N ARG A 300 -1.95 -15.54 4.93
CA ARG A 300 -1.03 -16.63 5.30
C ARG A 300 -1.14 -16.98 6.78
N ARG A 301 -1.26 -15.97 7.65
CA ARG A 301 -1.47 -16.18 9.08
C ARG A 301 -2.82 -16.85 9.36
N ALA A 302 -3.90 -16.41 8.71
CA ALA A 302 -5.20 -17.06 8.85
C ALA A 302 -5.20 -18.51 8.34
N VAL A 303 -4.53 -18.79 7.21
CA VAL A 303 -4.36 -20.16 6.67
C VAL A 303 -3.58 -21.04 7.64
N ARG A 304 -2.48 -20.53 8.24
CA ARG A 304 -1.72 -21.23 9.29
C ARG A 304 -2.62 -21.63 10.45
N HIS A 305 -3.41 -20.69 10.98
CA HIS A 305 -4.32 -20.98 12.08
C HIS A 305 -5.44 -21.96 11.67
N GLY A 306 -5.89 -21.92 10.41
CA GLY A 306 -6.78 -22.94 9.85
C GLY A 306 -6.15 -24.33 9.86
N LYS A 307 -4.89 -24.45 9.46
CA LYS A 307 -4.11 -25.70 9.49
C LYS A 307 -3.95 -26.23 10.92
N LEU A 308 -3.70 -25.36 11.91
CA LEU A 308 -3.65 -25.73 13.33
C LEU A 308 -5.00 -26.27 13.84
N LEU A 309 -6.11 -25.86 13.23
CA LEU A 309 -7.44 -26.40 13.49
C LEU A 309 -7.80 -27.60 12.59
N GLY A 310 -6.82 -28.19 11.88
CA GLY A 310 -7.06 -29.34 11.01
C GLY A 310 -7.81 -29.04 9.70
N VAL A 311 -7.91 -27.76 9.31
CA VAL A 311 -8.49 -27.37 8.02
C VAL A 311 -7.40 -27.47 6.95
N ASN A 312 -7.58 -28.40 6.01
CA ASN A 312 -6.58 -28.74 4.98
C ASN A 312 -7.00 -28.33 3.56
N GLU A 313 -8.07 -27.55 3.43
CA GLU A 313 -8.59 -27.09 2.14
C GLU A 313 -8.78 -25.56 2.18
N PRO A 314 -8.71 -24.88 1.02
CA PRO A 314 -9.05 -23.46 0.92
C PRO A 314 -10.40 -23.12 1.56
N PHE A 315 -10.45 -22.18 2.49
CA PHE A 315 -11.63 -21.86 3.26
C PHE A 315 -11.88 -20.35 3.44
N LEU A 316 -10.84 -19.52 3.36
CA LEU A 316 -10.98 -18.07 3.56
C LEU A 316 -11.87 -17.43 2.50
N PHE A 317 -11.81 -17.90 1.25
CA PHE A 317 -12.69 -17.37 0.20
C PHE A 317 -14.17 -17.65 0.49
N ARG A 318 -14.49 -18.78 1.16
CA ARG A 318 -15.87 -19.10 1.58
C ARG A 318 -16.30 -18.17 2.71
N LEU A 319 -15.46 -17.99 3.73
CA LEU A 319 -15.70 -17.04 4.81
C LEU A 319 -15.87 -15.60 4.32
N SER A 320 -15.15 -15.19 3.26
CA SER A 320 -15.34 -13.85 2.68
C SER A 320 -16.74 -13.63 2.15
N GLN A 321 -17.40 -14.65 1.57
CA GLN A 321 -18.77 -14.53 1.09
C GLN A 321 -19.75 -14.32 2.24
N ASP A 322 -19.49 -14.98 3.36
CA ASP A 322 -20.27 -14.83 4.58
C ASP A 322 -20.13 -13.43 5.20
N ILE A 323 -18.92 -12.86 5.14
CA ILE A 323 -18.64 -11.49 5.59
C ILE A 323 -19.26 -10.46 4.65
N ILE A 324 -19.18 -10.67 3.33
CA ILE A 324 -19.85 -9.80 2.34
C ILE A 324 -21.35 -9.76 2.64
N SER A 325 -21.98 -10.91 2.85
CA SER A 325 -23.41 -11.00 3.14
C SER A 325 -23.82 -10.24 4.40
N SER A 326 -22.99 -10.24 5.45
CA SER A 326 -23.28 -9.54 6.71
C SER A 326 -23.00 -8.05 6.68
N MET A 327 -22.20 -7.56 5.72
CA MET A 327 -21.71 -6.18 5.70
C MET A 327 -22.10 -5.38 4.44
N LYS A 328 -22.71 -6.00 3.42
CA LYS A 328 -23.07 -5.34 2.15
C LYS A 328 -23.99 -4.13 2.28
N ASP A 329 -24.87 -4.11 3.28
CA ASP A 329 -25.78 -2.98 3.50
C ASP A 329 -25.03 -1.72 3.97
N VAL A 330 -23.90 -1.92 4.66
CA VAL A 330 -23.01 -0.83 5.11
C VAL A 330 -21.97 -0.52 4.04
N TYR A 331 -21.47 -1.54 3.35
CA TYR A 331 -20.41 -1.44 2.34
C TYR A 331 -20.82 -2.14 1.02
N PRO A 332 -21.63 -1.48 0.17
CA PRO A 332 -22.12 -2.09 -1.08
C PRO A 332 -21.02 -2.57 -2.04
N ILE A 333 -19.85 -1.93 -1.99
CA ILE A 333 -18.66 -2.30 -2.77
C ILE A 333 -18.20 -3.75 -2.54
N LEU A 334 -18.52 -4.33 -1.38
CA LEU A 334 -18.23 -5.73 -1.06
C LEU A 334 -19.01 -6.68 -1.97
N GLU A 335 -20.29 -6.39 -2.21
CA GLU A 335 -21.16 -7.19 -3.09
C GLU A 335 -20.72 -7.01 -4.56
N GLU A 336 -20.47 -5.76 -4.96
CA GLU A 336 -20.01 -5.42 -6.32
C GLU A 336 -18.74 -6.18 -6.71
N LYS A 337 -17.78 -6.29 -5.78
CA LYS A 337 -16.48 -6.96 -5.99
C LYS A 337 -16.42 -8.39 -5.45
N SER A 338 -17.54 -9.00 -5.08
CA SER A 338 -17.61 -10.32 -4.43
C SER A 338 -16.84 -11.42 -5.18
N LYS A 339 -16.96 -11.47 -6.50
CA LYS A 339 -16.25 -12.43 -7.36
C LYS A 339 -14.74 -12.22 -7.34
N LEU A 340 -14.29 -10.97 -7.47
CA LEU A 340 -12.87 -10.61 -7.42
C LEU A 340 -12.28 -10.96 -6.05
N ILE A 341 -12.98 -10.60 -4.97
CA ILE A 341 -12.56 -10.91 -3.58
C ILE A 341 -12.37 -12.41 -3.41
N ALA A 342 -13.37 -13.23 -3.79
CA ALA A 342 -13.27 -14.68 -3.68
C ALA A 342 -12.10 -15.24 -4.49
N GLN A 343 -11.92 -14.78 -5.73
CA GLN A 343 -10.88 -15.29 -6.62
C GLN A 343 -9.47 -14.96 -6.09
N VAL A 344 -9.23 -13.72 -5.69
CA VAL A 344 -7.93 -13.29 -5.15
C VAL A 344 -7.57 -14.06 -3.87
N ILE A 345 -8.52 -14.20 -2.95
CA ILE A 345 -8.30 -14.95 -1.71
C ILE A 345 -8.00 -16.42 -2.03
N LYS A 346 -8.82 -17.05 -2.87
CA LYS A 346 -8.69 -18.46 -3.21
C LYS A 346 -7.33 -18.75 -3.87
N THR A 347 -6.90 -17.94 -4.82
CA THR A 347 -5.61 -18.12 -5.51
C THR A 347 -4.42 -17.99 -4.54
N GLU A 348 -4.39 -16.95 -3.70
CA GLU A 348 -3.30 -16.82 -2.70
C GLU A 348 -3.33 -17.95 -1.67
N GLU A 349 -4.53 -18.37 -1.24
CA GLU A 349 -4.71 -19.47 -0.28
C GLU A 349 -4.22 -20.81 -0.86
N GLU A 350 -4.60 -21.16 -2.09
CA GLU A 350 -4.16 -22.38 -2.78
C GLU A 350 -2.63 -22.42 -2.98
N ASN A 351 -2.05 -21.31 -3.43
CA ASN A 351 -0.60 -21.18 -3.60
C ASN A 351 0.13 -21.35 -2.26
N PHE A 352 -0.44 -20.76 -1.20
CA PHE A 352 0.19 -20.81 0.11
C PHE A 352 0.05 -22.16 0.81
N PHE A 353 -1.05 -22.89 0.63
CA PHE A 353 -1.22 -24.22 1.24
C PHE A 353 -0.07 -25.17 0.87
N GLN A 354 0.35 -25.18 -0.40
CA GLN A 354 1.47 -26.00 -0.88
C GLN A 354 2.79 -25.60 -0.21
N THR A 355 3.02 -24.30 -0.06
CA THR A 355 4.21 -23.72 0.54
C THR A 355 4.27 -23.97 2.05
N LEU A 356 3.13 -23.83 2.73
CA LEU A 356 3.01 -23.95 4.18
C LEU A 356 3.39 -25.34 4.68
N GLU A 357 2.93 -26.39 4.01
CA GLU A 357 3.18 -27.77 4.45
C GLU A 357 4.67 -28.12 4.40
N GLN A 358 5.32 -27.82 3.27
CA GLN A 358 6.76 -28.03 3.10
C GLN A 358 7.57 -27.15 4.05
N GLY A 359 7.20 -25.88 4.17
CA GLY A 359 7.89 -24.91 5.01
C GLY A 359 7.78 -25.21 6.51
N MET A 360 6.61 -25.65 7.00
CA MET A 360 6.46 -26.05 8.42
C MET A 360 7.29 -27.28 8.76
N ALA A 361 7.37 -28.27 7.86
CA ALA A 361 8.20 -29.45 8.07
C ALA A 361 9.69 -29.08 8.16
N LEU A 362 10.16 -28.25 7.23
CA LEU A 362 11.55 -27.79 7.20
C LEU A 362 11.89 -26.90 8.40
N PHE A 363 11.01 -25.95 8.75
CA PHE A 363 11.19 -25.09 9.91
C PHE A 363 11.20 -25.89 11.23
N GLY A 364 10.35 -26.91 11.33
CA GLY A 364 10.37 -27.86 12.45
C GLY A 364 11.70 -28.60 12.59
N GLN A 365 12.35 -28.95 11.48
CA GLN A 365 13.69 -29.53 11.51
C GLN A 365 14.74 -28.52 11.97
N VAL A 366 14.71 -27.30 11.44
CA VAL A 366 15.61 -26.21 11.86
C VAL A 366 15.51 -25.93 13.36
N MET A 367 14.29 -25.89 13.92
CA MET A 367 14.10 -25.70 15.37
C MET A 367 14.67 -26.86 16.19
N LYS A 368 14.61 -28.11 15.69
CA LYS A 368 15.25 -29.26 16.37
C LYS A 368 16.77 -29.14 16.36
N ASP A 369 17.33 -28.79 15.22
CA ASP A 369 18.78 -28.64 15.03
C ASP A 369 19.36 -27.52 15.91
N HIS A 370 18.58 -26.47 16.17
CA HIS A 370 18.96 -25.34 17.03
C HIS A 370 18.31 -25.34 18.42
N SER A 371 17.84 -26.49 18.90
CA SER A 371 17.11 -26.61 20.18
C SER A 371 17.93 -26.21 21.41
N GLN A 372 19.26 -26.33 21.36
CA GLN A 372 20.16 -25.94 22.44
C GLN A 372 20.41 -24.42 22.48
N ASP A 373 20.67 -23.80 21.32
CA ASP A 373 21.00 -22.37 21.22
C ASP A 373 19.75 -21.47 21.25
N LYS A 374 18.57 -22.06 20.99
CA LYS A 374 17.27 -21.38 20.88
C LYS A 374 17.28 -20.12 19.99
N THR A 375 18.18 -20.10 19.02
CA THR A 375 18.36 -18.99 18.08
C THR A 375 18.49 -19.56 16.68
N ILE A 376 17.63 -19.11 15.76
CA ILE A 376 17.65 -19.55 14.37
C ILE A 376 18.52 -18.57 13.55
N PRO A 377 19.58 -19.05 12.88
CA PRO A 377 20.49 -18.19 12.13
C PRO A 377 19.82 -17.49 10.93
N GLY A 378 20.26 -16.26 10.64
CA GLY A 378 19.72 -15.43 9.56
C GLY A 378 19.84 -16.06 8.17
N GLU A 379 20.94 -16.77 7.89
CA GLU A 379 21.15 -17.49 6.61
C GLU A 379 20.12 -18.61 6.40
N VAL A 380 19.73 -19.31 7.47
CA VAL A 380 18.73 -20.37 7.43
C VAL A 380 17.33 -19.77 7.20
N LEU A 381 17.02 -18.66 7.89
CA LEU A 381 15.78 -17.90 7.65
C LEU A 381 15.71 -17.37 6.22
N PHE A 382 16.82 -16.86 5.69
CA PHE A 382 16.90 -16.37 4.32
C PHE A 382 16.63 -17.51 3.34
N LYS A 383 17.24 -18.69 3.54
CA LYS A 383 17.00 -19.86 2.69
C LYS A 383 15.52 -20.31 2.74
N LEU A 384 14.91 -20.35 3.93
CA LEU A 384 13.49 -20.66 4.10
C LEU A 384 12.59 -19.71 3.32
N HIS A 385 12.87 -18.41 3.42
CA HIS A 385 12.12 -17.36 2.75
C HIS A 385 12.34 -17.36 1.23
N ASP A 386 13.59 -17.32 0.79
CA ASP A 386 13.96 -17.12 -0.61
C ASP A 386 13.81 -18.39 -1.45
N THR A 387 14.29 -19.53 -0.94
CA THR A 387 14.28 -20.79 -1.71
C THR A 387 12.97 -21.53 -1.59
N TYR A 388 12.37 -21.54 -0.39
CA TYR A 388 11.18 -22.35 -0.11
C TYR A 388 9.90 -21.52 0.02
N GLY A 389 9.97 -20.19 -0.12
CA GLY A 389 8.81 -19.29 -0.04
C GLY A 389 8.17 -19.20 1.35
N PHE A 390 8.83 -19.73 2.40
CA PHE A 390 8.28 -19.76 3.75
C PHE A 390 8.39 -18.37 4.41
N PRO A 391 7.27 -17.71 4.76
CA PRO A 391 7.30 -16.32 5.19
C PRO A 391 8.05 -16.13 6.51
N VAL A 392 8.94 -15.13 6.57
CA VAL A 392 9.73 -14.83 7.78
C VAL A 392 8.85 -14.40 8.95
N GLU A 393 7.67 -13.83 8.67
CA GLU A 393 6.72 -13.41 9.70
C GLU A 393 6.10 -14.63 10.40
N LEU A 394 5.84 -15.71 9.64
CA LEU A 394 5.37 -16.96 10.22
C LEU A 394 6.48 -17.68 10.98
N SER A 395 7.72 -17.66 10.46
CA SER A 395 8.88 -18.12 11.23
C SER A 395 8.99 -17.39 12.56
N SER A 396 8.80 -16.06 12.57
CA SER A 396 8.86 -15.24 13.79
C SER A 396 7.77 -15.61 14.78
N GLU A 397 6.52 -15.78 14.31
CA GLU A 397 5.40 -16.16 15.16
C GLU A 397 5.59 -17.57 15.76
N ILE A 398 5.94 -18.56 14.94
CA ILE A 398 6.16 -19.95 15.39
C ILE A 398 7.35 -20.03 16.35
N ALA A 399 8.45 -19.33 16.05
CA ALA A 399 9.63 -19.29 16.93
C ALA A 399 9.27 -18.71 18.30
N ALA A 400 8.54 -17.60 18.34
CA ALA A 400 8.14 -16.96 19.59
C ALA A 400 7.23 -17.86 20.45
N GLU A 401 6.29 -18.58 19.84
CA GLU A 401 5.43 -19.55 20.53
C GLU A 401 6.22 -20.69 21.20
N GLN A 402 7.39 -21.04 20.64
CA GLN A 402 8.27 -22.10 21.17
C GLN A 402 9.48 -21.57 21.96
N GLY A 403 9.56 -20.25 22.17
CA GLY A 403 10.64 -19.61 22.92
C GLY A 403 11.98 -19.54 22.18
N PHE A 404 11.97 -19.58 20.85
CA PHE A 404 13.14 -19.33 19.99
C PHE A 404 13.26 -17.85 19.63
N LYS A 405 14.48 -17.39 19.38
CA LYS A 405 14.80 -16.09 18.79
C LYS A 405 15.20 -16.26 17.33
N LEU A 406 14.96 -15.23 16.53
CA LEU A 406 15.40 -15.16 15.15
C LEU A 406 16.55 -14.17 15.02
N ASP A 407 17.60 -14.54 14.28
CA ASP A 407 18.65 -13.61 13.87
C ASP A 407 18.18 -12.80 12.65
N MET A 408 17.39 -11.75 12.92
CA MET A 408 16.89 -10.83 11.89
C MET A 408 18.01 -10.02 11.24
N ALA A 409 19.08 -9.71 11.98
CA ALA A 409 20.21 -8.95 11.44
C ALA A 409 20.96 -9.75 10.36
N GLY A 410 21.18 -11.05 10.61
CA GLY A 410 21.74 -11.95 9.60
C GLY A 410 20.81 -12.14 8.40
N PHE A 411 19.50 -12.23 8.62
CA PHE A 411 18.50 -12.32 7.54
C PHE A 411 18.53 -11.08 6.64
N ASP A 412 18.52 -9.89 7.23
CA ASP A 412 18.56 -8.62 6.51
C ASP A 412 19.87 -8.47 5.72
N ALA A 413 20.99 -8.93 6.28
CA ALA A 413 22.28 -8.94 5.58
C ALA A 413 22.23 -9.82 4.32
N GLU A 414 21.60 -11.01 4.37
CA GLU A 414 21.44 -11.87 3.19
C GLU A 414 20.47 -11.27 2.16
N MET A 415 19.38 -10.66 2.60
CA MET A 415 18.45 -9.93 1.74
C MET A 415 19.15 -8.77 1.00
N GLU A 416 20.03 -8.02 1.68
CA GLU A 416 20.83 -6.98 1.04
C GLU A 416 21.86 -7.54 0.06
N LYS A 417 22.55 -8.64 0.39
CA LYS A 417 23.42 -9.35 -0.57
C LYS A 417 22.64 -9.82 -1.81
N GLN A 418 21.40 -10.28 -1.66
CA GLN A 418 20.55 -10.65 -2.79
C GLN A 418 20.17 -9.43 -3.64
N LYS A 419 19.74 -8.33 -3.01
CA LYS A 419 19.44 -7.08 -3.73
C LYS A 419 20.64 -6.53 -4.46
N GLU A 420 21.83 -6.59 -3.85
CA GLU A 420 23.07 -6.15 -4.47
C GLU A 420 23.43 -7.02 -5.68
N ARG A 421 23.31 -8.35 -5.56
CA ARG A 421 23.45 -9.28 -6.70
C ARG A 421 22.44 -8.96 -7.82
N ALA A 422 21.18 -8.69 -7.47
CA ALA A 422 20.13 -8.34 -8.43
C ALA A 422 20.37 -6.97 -9.09
N ARG A 423 20.89 -5.96 -8.35
CA ARG A 423 21.32 -4.67 -8.91
C ARG A 423 22.50 -4.83 -9.84
N GLN A 424 23.47 -5.66 -9.46
CA GLN A 424 24.63 -5.96 -10.31
C GLN A 424 24.28 -6.75 -11.57
N ALA A 425 23.18 -7.52 -11.55
CA ALA A 425 22.62 -8.25 -12.69
C ALA A 425 21.61 -7.42 -13.53
N GLY A 426 20.96 -6.41 -12.93
CA GLY A 426 19.96 -5.53 -13.56
C GLY A 426 20.51 -4.20 -14.08
N LEU A 427 21.74 -3.83 -13.70
CA LEU A 427 22.56 -2.95 -14.52
C LEU A 427 22.91 -3.77 -15.75
N SER A 428 22.44 -3.36 -16.94
CA SER A 428 23.09 -3.79 -18.17
C SER A 428 24.59 -3.60 -17.97
N GLU A 429 25.42 -4.53 -18.45
CA GLU A 429 26.89 -4.37 -18.42
C GLU A 429 27.30 -2.97 -18.91
N ASP A 430 26.46 -2.36 -19.76
CA ASP A 430 26.60 -1.05 -20.37
C ASP A 430 26.51 0.15 -19.39
N LYS A 431 25.72 0.08 -18.30
CA LYS A 431 25.76 1.14 -17.26
C LYS A 431 27.03 1.09 -16.42
N LYS A 432 27.66 -0.08 -16.27
CA LYS A 432 28.97 -0.20 -15.64
C LYS A 432 30.08 0.36 -16.54
N LYS A 433 29.96 0.22 -17.87
CA LYS A 433 30.90 0.80 -18.85
C LYS A 433 30.95 2.34 -18.84
N LEU A 434 29.88 3.01 -18.39
CA LEU A 434 29.82 4.48 -18.35
C LEU A 434 30.26 5.08 -17.00
N ALA A 435 30.34 4.26 -15.93
CA ALA A 435 30.45 4.75 -14.55
C ALA A 435 31.79 5.42 -14.21
N HIS A 436 32.86 5.11 -14.94
CA HIS A 436 34.19 5.71 -14.76
C HIS A 436 34.46 6.90 -15.68
N LEU A 437 33.52 7.24 -16.57
CA LEU A 437 33.64 8.36 -17.49
C LEU A 437 33.02 9.62 -16.90
N ASP A 438 33.76 10.73 -16.94
CA ASP A 438 33.24 12.06 -16.58
C ASP A 438 32.32 12.59 -17.70
N LEU A 439 31.08 12.10 -17.71
CA LEU A 439 30.03 12.45 -18.67
C LEU A 439 29.19 13.66 -18.19
N ASP A 440 29.32 14.05 -16.92
CA ASP A 440 28.53 15.14 -16.32
C ASP A 440 28.86 16.52 -16.90
N LYS A 441 30.02 16.66 -17.56
CA LYS A 441 30.41 17.87 -18.31
C LYS A 441 29.63 18.07 -19.61
N PHE A 442 28.96 17.05 -20.14
CA PHE A 442 28.15 17.14 -21.34
C PHE A 442 26.68 17.43 -21.01
N LYS A 443 26.05 18.22 -21.88
CA LYS A 443 24.63 18.57 -21.75
C LYS A 443 23.78 17.53 -22.46
N GLU A 444 22.46 17.58 -22.21
CA GLU A 444 21.48 16.75 -22.93
C GLU A 444 21.68 16.82 -24.46
N THR A 445 21.83 15.65 -25.08
CA THR A 445 22.02 15.55 -26.54
C THR A 445 20.69 15.76 -27.23
N LYS A 446 20.66 16.62 -28.27
CA LYS A 446 19.44 16.85 -29.03
C LYS A 446 19.09 15.62 -29.89
N PHE A 447 18.06 14.89 -29.46
CA PHE A 447 17.52 13.76 -30.23
C PHE A 447 16.63 14.25 -31.39
N VAL A 448 16.98 13.88 -32.61
CA VAL A 448 16.21 14.19 -33.85
C VAL A 448 15.55 12.96 -34.48
N GLY A 449 15.71 11.80 -33.84
CA GLY A 449 15.29 10.50 -34.38
C GLY A 449 13.79 10.26 -34.44
N TYR A 450 12.96 11.17 -33.93
CA TYR A 450 11.50 11.13 -34.12
C TYR A 450 11.08 11.50 -35.55
N GLU A 451 11.87 12.33 -36.24
CA GLU A 451 11.52 12.87 -37.56
C GLU A 451 12.31 12.20 -38.69
N LYS A 452 13.56 11.80 -38.42
CA LYS A 452 14.51 11.30 -39.41
C LYS A 452 15.45 10.25 -38.84
N THR A 453 15.83 9.28 -39.66
CA THR A 453 16.78 8.21 -39.31
C THR A 453 18.19 8.48 -39.81
N GLU A 454 18.42 9.58 -40.54
CA GLU A 454 19.73 10.05 -40.95
C GLU A 454 19.90 11.55 -40.69
N ASP A 455 21.12 11.97 -40.31
CA ASP A 455 21.47 13.39 -40.19
C ASP A 455 22.98 13.62 -40.38
N ASN A 456 23.34 14.85 -40.79
CA ASN A 456 24.72 15.32 -40.69
C ASN A 456 24.92 15.96 -39.31
N VAL A 457 25.88 15.44 -38.57
CA VAL A 457 26.12 15.74 -37.14
C VAL A 457 27.60 16.01 -36.90
N LYS A 458 27.93 16.55 -35.73
CA LYS A 458 29.30 16.80 -35.30
C LYS A 458 29.63 15.93 -34.10
N VAL A 459 30.79 15.29 -34.14
CA VAL A 459 31.34 14.58 -32.99
C VAL A 459 31.75 15.60 -31.93
N GLU A 460 31.12 15.55 -30.77
CA GLU A 460 31.41 16.43 -29.65
C GLU A 460 32.58 15.89 -28.82
N ALA A 461 32.61 14.58 -28.60
CA ALA A 461 33.70 13.90 -27.89
C ALA A 461 33.86 12.44 -28.30
N VAL A 462 35.09 11.94 -28.21
CA VAL A 462 35.45 10.54 -28.39
C VAL A 462 36.18 10.02 -27.13
N PHE A 463 35.72 8.90 -26.60
CA PHE A 463 36.40 8.15 -25.55
C PHE A 463 37.03 6.92 -26.19
N ALA A 464 38.33 6.96 -26.38
CA ALA A 464 39.01 6.03 -27.27
C ALA A 464 39.11 4.61 -26.69
N ASP A 465 39.33 4.49 -25.39
CA ASP A 465 39.54 3.22 -24.70
C ASP A 465 38.22 2.42 -24.64
N GLU A 466 37.10 3.12 -24.43
CA GLU A 466 35.75 2.55 -24.36
C GLU A 466 35.05 2.49 -25.72
N LYS A 467 35.63 3.12 -26.74
CA LYS A 467 35.03 3.29 -28.08
C LYS A 467 33.64 3.92 -28.02
N PHE A 468 33.52 4.98 -27.22
CA PHE A 468 32.29 5.76 -27.11
C PHE A 468 32.40 7.09 -27.85
N VAL A 469 31.28 7.49 -28.43
CA VAL A 469 31.19 8.73 -29.22
C VAL A 469 29.96 9.52 -28.77
N ILE A 470 30.16 10.80 -28.46
CA ILE A 470 29.09 11.76 -28.20
C ILE A 470 28.95 12.67 -29.41
N LEU A 471 27.71 12.93 -29.82
CA LEU A 471 27.35 13.78 -30.96
C LEU A 471 26.59 15.01 -30.45
N ASP A 472 26.71 16.13 -31.14
CA ASP A 472 26.00 17.37 -30.81
C ASP A 472 24.46 17.24 -30.90
N LYS A 473 24.01 16.40 -31.84
CA LYS A 473 22.64 15.92 -32.03
C LYS A 473 22.70 14.53 -32.67
N THR A 474 21.65 13.72 -32.51
CA THR A 474 21.67 12.35 -33.05
C THR A 474 20.30 11.84 -33.50
N PRO A 475 20.21 11.10 -34.63
CA PRO A 475 19.02 10.34 -34.97
C PRO A 475 18.88 9.02 -34.18
N PHE A 476 19.91 8.58 -33.46
CA PHE A 476 19.94 7.33 -32.69
C PHE A 476 19.22 7.50 -31.35
N TYR A 477 18.26 6.62 -31.06
CA TYR A 477 17.55 6.56 -29.80
C TYR A 477 18.45 5.90 -28.77
N GLY A 478 18.66 6.57 -27.64
CA GLY A 478 19.37 6.00 -26.51
C GLY A 478 18.44 5.17 -25.63
N GLU A 479 18.91 3.97 -25.23
CA GLU A 479 18.12 3.01 -24.45
C GLU A 479 17.40 3.69 -23.27
N SER A 480 16.06 3.63 -23.29
CA SER A 480 15.22 4.21 -22.25
C SER A 480 13.76 3.80 -22.39
N GLY A 481 13.02 3.77 -21.28
CA GLY A 481 11.59 3.44 -21.27
C GLY A 481 11.29 2.01 -21.73
N GLY A 482 12.23 1.07 -21.53
CA GLY A 482 12.13 -0.31 -22.01
C GLY A 482 12.56 -0.51 -23.47
N GLN A 483 12.66 0.55 -24.27
CA GLN A 483 13.16 0.48 -25.65
C GLN A 483 14.69 0.45 -25.69
N VAL A 484 15.24 -0.53 -26.42
CA VAL A 484 16.70 -0.70 -26.63
C VAL A 484 17.30 0.43 -27.46
N GLY A 485 18.62 0.62 -27.32
CA GLY A 485 19.39 1.57 -28.11
C GLY A 485 19.39 1.24 -29.60
N ASP A 486 19.44 2.27 -30.45
CA ASP A 486 19.59 2.05 -31.88
C ASP A 486 20.99 1.59 -32.26
N THR A 487 21.06 0.88 -33.39
CA THR A 487 22.31 0.52 -34.07
C THR A 487 22.34 1.12 -35.46
N GLY A 488 23.52 1.22 -36.08
CA GLY A 488 23.66 1.90 -37.36
C GLY A 488 25.11 2.23 -37.72
N ILE A 489 25.30 3.31 -38.46
CA ILE A 489 26.60 3.69 -39.03
C ILE A 489 26.86 5.19 -38.84
N LEU A 490 28.10 5.53 -38.49
CA LEU A 490 28.69 6.86 -38.62
C LEU A 490 29.66 6.84 -39.81
N GLU A 491 29.42 7.68 -40.81
CA GLU A 491 30.27 7.79 -42.00
C GLU A 491 31.15 9.05 -41.94
N ILE A 492 32.46 8.85 -42.11
CA ILE A 492 33.51 9.87 -42.11
C ILE A 492 34.48 9.61 -43.26
N ASP A 493 34.68 10.57 -44.16
CA ASP A 493 35.62 10.44 -45.30
C ASP A 493 35.49 9.12 -46.10
N LYS A 494 34.24 8.69 -46.39
CA LYS A 494 33.89 7.40 -47.05
C LYS A 494 34.24 6.14 -46.25
N LYS A 495 34.60 6.27 -44.98
CA LYS A 495 34.77 5.15 -44.03
C LYS A 495 33.53 5.04 -43.17
N ALA A 496 33.04 3.81 -43.01
CA ALA A 496 31.91 3.50 -42.16
C ALA A 496 32.41 2.96 -40.81
N VAL A 497 31.89 3.54 -39.73
CA VAL A 497 32.04 3.06 -38.35
C VAL A 497 30.68 2.55 -37.90
N ARG A 498 30.61 1.33 -37.39
CA ARG A 498 29.34 0.76 -36.94
C ARG A 498 29.07 1.13 -35.49
N VAL A 499 27.89 1.69 -35.25
CA VAL A 499 27.31 1.88 -33.93
C VAL A 499 26.64 0.57 -33.54
N ILE A 500 27.15 -0.08 -32.50
CA ILE A 500 26.69 -1.37 -32.00
C ILE A 500 25.65 -1.24 -30.89
N ASP A 501 25.64 -0.11 -30.19
CA ASP A 501 24.61 0.25 -29.21
C ASP A 501 24.54 1.77 -28.98
N THR A 502 23.41 2.26 -28.46
CA THR A 502 23.21 3.67 -28.11
C THR A 502 22.61 3.77 -26.71
N LEU A 503 23.33 4.41 -25.79
CA LEU A 503 22.99 4.52 -24.37
C LEU A 503 22.52 5.93 -24.03
N LYS A 504 21.62 6.06 -23.04
CA LYS A 504 21.19 7.35 -22.50
C LYS A 504 21.55 7.46 -21.01
N THR A 505 22.26 8.52 -20.67
CA THR A 505 22.63 8.85 -19.30
C THR A 505 21.47 9.54 -18.55
N VAL A 506 21.59 9.66 -17.22
CA VAL A 506 20.57 10.29 -16.37
C VAL A 506 20.37 11.78 -16.71
N ASN A 507 21.43 12.49 -17.13
CA ASN A 507 21.35 13.90 -17.54
C ASN A 507 20.88 14.10 -18.99
N GLY A 508 20.58 13.01 -19.72
CA GLY A 508 20.06 13.05 -21.09
C GLY A 508 21.14 13.05 -22.19
N THR A 509 22.43 12.95 -21.85
CA THR A 509 23.50 12.74 -22.85
C THR A 509 23.34 11.38 -23.52
N ILE A 510 23.43 11.34 -24.85
CA ILE A 510 23.34 10.12 -25.65
C ILE A 510 24.74 9.70 -26.09
N VAL A 511 25.12 8.47 -25.75
CA VAL A 511 26.45 7.89 -25.98
C VAL A 511 26.32 6.75 -26.99
N HIS A 512 27.15 6.76 -28.02
CA HIS A 512 27.13 5.76 -29.09
C HIS A 512 28.34 4.82 -28.90
N GLU A 513 28.08 3.54 -28.67
CA GLU A 513 29.12 2.51 -28.64
C GLU A 513 29.44 2.08 -30.06
N VAL A 514 30.73 2.17 -30.44
CA VAL A 514 31.18 1.81 -31.78
C VAL A 514 32.16 0.65 -31.77
N ASP A 515 32.18 -0.14 -32.84
CA ASP A 515 33.10 -1.28 -32.93
C ASP A 515 34.57 -0.88 -33.15
N ALA A 516 34.79 0.27 -33.79
CA ALA A 516 36.10 0.91 -33.99
C ALA A 516 35.95 2.42 -34.21
N LEU A 517 36.99 3.21 -33.93
CA LEU A 517 36.93 4.68 -34.14
C LEU A 517 37.20 5.08 -35.59
N ASN A 518 38.10 4.38 -36.31
CA ASN A 518 38.41 4.56 -37.74
C ASN A 518 38.39 6.00 -38.30
N GLY A 519 38.96 6.97 -37.57
CA GLY A 519 39.06 8.38 -37.99
C GLY A 519 38.11 9.33 -37.27
N LEU A 520 37.17 8.81 -36.47
CA LEU A 520 36.38 9.61 -35.54
C LEU A 520 37.29 10.29 -34.52
N LYS A 521 37.17 11.61 -34.44
CA LYS A 521 37.86 12.50 -33.50
C LYS A 521 36.92 13.61 -33.09
N ASP A 522 37.24 14.25 -31.98
CA ASP A 522 36.54 15.44 -31.51
C ASP A 522 36.43 16.48 -32.63
N ASN A 523 35.26 17.11 -32.70
CA ASN A 523 34.90 18.19 -33.61
C ASN A 523 34.81 17.85 -35.11
N VAL A 524 34.85 16.58 -35.50
CA VAL A 524 34.68 16.19 -36.92
C VAL A 524 33.21 16.04 -37.28
N LYS A 525 32.85 16.34 -38.53
CA LYS A 525 31.50 16.14 -39.07
C LYS A 525 31.36 14.74 -39.64
N VAL A 526 30.24 14.08 -39.33
CA VAL A 526 29.93 12.73 -39.78
C VAL A 526 28.49 12.64 -40.25
N LYS A 527 28.21 11.71 -41.17
CA LYS A 527 26.84 11.34 -41.51
C LYS A 527 26.42 10.19 -40.60
N ALA A 528 25.42 10.42 -39.77
CA ALA A 528 24.87 9.44 -38.83
C ALA A 528 23.61 8.81 -39.43
N THR A 529 23.59 7.48 -39.57
CA THR A 529 22.48 6.73 -40.19
C THR A 529 22.08 5.55 -39.31
N VAL A 530 20.85 5.55 -38.82
CA VAL A 530 20.25 4.45 -38.04
C VAL A 530 19.87 3.29 -38.96
N ASP A 531 19.98 2.05 -38.48
CA ASP A 531 19.43 0.87 -39.15
C ASP A 531 17.89 0.97 -39.19
N ALA A 532 17.37 1.41 -40.34
CA ALA A 532 15.95 1.66 -40.54
C ALA A 532 15.09 0.40 -40.38
N SER A 533 15.62 -0.79 -40.70
CA SER A 533 14.89 -2.04 -40.57
C SER A 533 14.68 -2.39 -39.11
N LYS A 534 15.75 -2.35 -38.32
CA LYS A 534 15.68 -2.59 -36.88
C LYS A 534 14.82 -1.54 -36.17
N ARG A 535 15.02 -0.26 -36.50
CA ARG A 535 14.20 0.83 -35.93
C ARG A 535 12.71 0.57 -36.16
N ARG A 536 12.32 0.23 -37.38
CA ARG A 536 10.91 -0.02 -37.72
C ARG A 536 10.33 -1.21 -36.96
N ALA A 537 11.11 -2.28 -36.78
CA ALA A 537 10.69 -3.43 -35.97
C ALA A 537 10.50 -3.04 -34.49
N THR A 538 11.44 -2.28 -33.92
CA THR A 538 11.35 -1.75 -32.56
C THR A 538 10.14 -0.81 -32.39
N GLU A 539 9.89 0.08 -33.34
CA GLU A 539 8.71 0.95 -33.37
C GLU A 539 7.40 0.15 -33.38
N ALA A 540 7.34 -0.94 -34.15
CA ALA A 540 6.17 -1.81 -34.21
C ALA A 540 5.95 -2.53 -32.87
N HIS A 541 7.01 -3.09 -32.29
CA HIS A 541 6.96 -3.73 -30.97
C HIS A 541 6.60 -2.74 -29.86
N HIS A 542 7.04 -1.48 -29.94
CA HIS A 542 6.70 -0.46 -28.95
C HIS A 542 5.21 -0.10 -29.02
N THR A 543 4.69 0.15 -30.23
CA THR A 543 3.25 0.40 -30.40
C THR A 543 2.42 -0.82 -29.97
N ALA A 544 2.87 -2.04 -30.30
CA ALA A 544 2.22 -3.27 -29.85
C ALA A 544 2.20 -3.41 -28.32
N THR A 545 3.22 -2.89 -27.62
CA THR A 545 3.26 -2.88 -26.15
C THR A 545 2.09 -2.09 -25.56
N HIS A 546 1.76 -0.92 -26.13
CA HIS A 546 0.61 -0.12 -25.69
C HIS A 546 -0.74 -0.77 -26.04
N LEU A 547 -0.84 -1.42 -27.20
CA LEU A 547 -2.03 -2.21 -27.55
C LEU A 547 -2.22 -3.38 -26.59
N LEU A 548 -1.14 -4.10 -26.27
CA LEU A 548 -1.14 -5.21 -25.33
C LEU A 548 -1.55 -4.74 -23.92
N HIS A 549 -0.99 -3.63 -23.44
CA HIS A 549 -1.34 -3.08 -22.14
C HIS A 549 -2.83 -2.74 -22.05
N LYS A 550 -3.39 -2.11 -23.08
CA LYS A 550 -4.83 -1.82 -23.14
C LYS A 550 -5.69 -3.08 -23.22
N ALA A 551 -5.31 -4.05 -24.05
CA ALA A 551 -6.02 -5.32 -24.19
C ALA A 551 -6.06 -6.10 -22.86
N LEU A 552 -4.94 -6.17 -22.14
CA LEU A 552 -4.87 -6.78 -20.81
C LEU A 552 -5.84 -6.10 -19.83
N ARG A 553 -5.92 -4.77 -19.83
CA ARG A 553 -6.86 -4.02 -18.99
C ARG A 553 -8.32 -4.23 -19.41
N GLU A 554 -8.61 -4.44 -20.68
CA GLU A 554 -9.97 -4.77 -21.15
C GLU A 554 -10.40 -6.18 -20.73
N VAL A 555 -9.47 -7.14 -20.73
CA VAL A 555 -9.77 -8.53 -20.34
C VAL A 555 -9.86 -8.69 -18.83
N PHE A 556 -8.95 -8.06 -18.08
CA PHE A 556 -8.81 -8.29 -16.63
C PHE A 556 -9.27 -7.11 -15.75
N GLY A 557 -9.35 -5.90 -16.31
CA GLY A 557 -9.72 -4.68 -15.59
C GLY A 557 -8.53 -3.82 -15.18
N ASP A 558 -8.83 -2.71 -14.50
CA ASP A 558 -7.90 -1.60 -14.26
C ASP A 558 -6.75 -1.90 -13.28
N HIS A 559 -6.79 -3.05 -12.60
CA HIS A 559 -5.76 -3.51 -11.68
C HIS A 559 -4.46 -3.91 -12.39
N VAL A 560 -4.53 -4.20 -13.70
CA VAL A 560 -3.33 -4.50 -14.50
C VAL A 560 -2.50 -3.24 -14.66
N ARG A 561 -1.24 -3.31 -14.22
CA ARG A 561 -0.24 -2.25 -14.32
C ARG A 561 1.06 -2.83 -14.87
N GLN A 562 1.79 -2.04 -15.65
CA GLN A 562 3.13 -2.39 -16.09
C GLN A 562 4.09 -2.49 -14.90
N ALA A 563 4.80 -3.62 -14.81
CA ALA A 563 5.85 -3.88 -13.83
C ALA A 563 7.26 -3.90 -14.48
N GLY A 564 7.33 -4.07 -15.79
CA GLY A 564 8.58 -4.11 -16.56
C GLY A 564 8.32 -4.15 -18.06
N SER A 565 9.29 -3.71 -18.86
CA SER A 565 9.19 -3.76 -20.32
C SER A 565 10.56 -3.88 -20.97
N HIS A 566 10.62 -4.62 -22.07
CA HIS A 566 11.74 -4.69 -22.99
C HIS A 566 11.22 -4.66 -24.43
N VAL A 567 11.71 -3.73 -25.23
CA VAL A 567 11.27 -3.50 -26.61
C VAL A 567 12.50 -3.44 -27.51
N GLY A 568 12.75 -4.55 -28.22
CA GLY A 568 13.85 -4.68 -29.17
C GLY A 568 13.36 -4.97 -30.59
N PRO A 569 14.26 -5.07 -31.58
CA PRO A 569 13.89 -5.40 -32.95
C PRO A 569 13.40 -6.85 -33.11
N GLU A 570 13.90 -7.78 -32.29
CA GLU A 570 13.59 -9.21 -32.39
C GLU A 570 12.39 -9.65 -31.54
N LYS A 571 12.10 -8.93 -30.44
CA LYS A 571 11.04 -9.29 -29.50
C LYS A 571 10.57 -8.10 -28.66
N LEU A 572 9.38 -8.25 -28.09
CA LEU A 572 8.89 -7.45 -26.97
C LEU A 572 8.64 -8.36 -25.76
N ARG A 573 8.90 -7.83 -24.55
CA ARG A 573 8.48 -8.43 -23.28
C ARG A 573 7.72 -7.37 -22.49
N PHE A 574 6.57 -7.74 -21.95
CA PHE A 574 5.75 -6.88 -21.11
C PHE A 574 5.42 -7.61 -19.82
N ASP A 575 5.97 -7.11 -18.71
CA ASP A 575 5.73 -7.67 -17.38
C ASP A 575 4.61 -6.84 -16.75
N PHE A 576 3.56 -7.49 -16.23
CA PHE A 576 2.38 -6.82 -15.69
C PHE A 576 1.88 -7.46 -14.40
N THR A 577 1.17 -6.68 -13.59
CA THR A 577 0.55 -7.15 -12.35
C THR A 577 -0.74 -7.91 -12.65
N HIS A 578 -0.79 -9.19 -12.25
CA HIS A 578 -2.00 -10.00 -12.35
C HIS A 578 -1.99 -11.10 -11.27
N PHE A 579 -3.18 -11.65 -10.97
CA PHE A 579 -3.39 -12.54 -9.82
C PHE A 579 -2.97 -13.98 -10.07
N HIS A 580 -3.01 -14.42 -11.33
CA HIS A 580 -2.72 -15.79 -11.74
C HIS A 580 -1.97 -15.79 -13.08
N ALA A 581 -1.39 -16.93 -13.43
CA ALA A 581 -0.82 -17.13 -14.75
C ALA A 581 -1.93 -17.15 -15.81
N LEU A 582 -1.67 -16.56 -16.98
CA LEU A 582 -2.64 -16.55 -18.07
C LEU A 582 -2.97 -17.98 -18.52
N THR A 583 -4.25 -18.26 -18.67
CA THR A 583 -4.73 -19.48 -19.34
C THR A 583 -4.53 -19.36 -20.86
N CYS A 584 -4.56 -20.50 -21.57
CA CYS A 584 -4.49 -20.49 -23.04
C CYS A 584 -5.62 -19.64 -23.66
N GLN A 585 -6.85 -19.78 -23.14
CA GLN A 585 -8.02 -19.03 -23.64
C GLN A 585 -7.89 -17.52 -23.40
N GLU A 586 -7.39 -17.11 -22.24
CA GLU A 586 -7.12 -15.70 -21.97
C GLU A 586 -6.03 -15.16 -22.89
N THR A 587 -4.98 -15.94 -23.13
CA THR A 587 -3.87 -15.58 -24.03
C THR A 587 -4.39 -15.39 -25.47
N GLU A 588 -5.17 -16.34 -25.99
CA GLU A 588 -5.81 -16.25 -27.30
C GLU A 588 -6.70 -15.01 -27.41
N LYS A 589 -7.52 -14.74 -26.38
CA LYS A 589 -8.39 -13.56 -26.37
C LYS A 589 -7.61 -12.25 -26.41
N ILE A 590 -6.51 -12.15 -25.66
CA ILE A 590 -5.64 -10.96 -25.67
C ILE A 590 -5.01 -10.79 -27.06
N GLU A 591 -4.50 -11.87 -27.63
CA GLU A 591 -3.91 -11.90 -28.96
C GLU A 591 -4.92 -11.47 -30.04
N GLU A 592 -6.15 -11.97 -29.98
CA GLU A 592 -7.25 -11.58 -30.88
C GLU A 592 -7.56 -10.08 -30.79
N ILE A 593 -7.64 -9.53 -29.57
CA ILE A 593 -7.90 -8.09 -29.36
C ILE A 593 -6.78 -7.26 -29.98
N VAL A 594 -5.51 -7.59 -29.68
CA VAL A 594 -4.36 -6.86 -30.20
C VAL A 594 -4.31 -6.93 -31.73
N ASN A 595 -4.44 -8.13 -32.31
CA ASN A 595 -4.44 -8.32 -33.76
C ASN A 595 -5.62 -7.61 -34.45
N LYS A 596 -6.80 -7.61 -33.83
CA LYS A 596 -7.94 -6.83 -34.32
C LYS A 596 -7.61 -5.33 -34.37
N LYS A 597 -6.99 -4.78 -33.32
CA LYS A 597 -6.61 -3.37 -33.26
C LYS A 597 -5.51 -3.01 -34.25
N ILE A 598 -4.58 -3.92 -34.51
CA ILE A 598 -3.59 -3.78 -35.59
C ILE A 598 -4.29 -3.74 -36.96
N ASN A 599 -5.24 -4.65 -37.20
CA ASN A 599 -5.99 -4.73 -38.46
C ASN A 599 -6.89 -3.50 -38.72
N GLU A 600 -7.36 -2.84 -37.67
CA GLU A 600 -8.12 -1.58 -37.75
C GLU A 600 -7.25 -0.41 -38.29
N LYS A 601 -5.92 -0.55 -38.34
CA LYS A 601 -4.97 0.48 -38.82
C LYS A 601 -5.22 1.83 -38.14
N ILE A 602 -5.41 1.79 -36.83
CA ILE A 602 -5.72 2.96 -36.01
C ILE A 602 -4.56 3.94 -36.11
N LYS A 603 -4.88 5.21 -36.37
CA LYS A 603 -3.89 6.29 -36.45
C LYS A 603 -3.16 6.45 -35.12
N VAL A 604 -1.83 6.52 -35.17
CA VAL A 604 -0.99 6.81 -34.01
C VAL A 604 -0.56 8.28 -34.05
N GLU A 605 -0.88 9.02 -33.00
CA GLU A 605 -0.59 10.44 -32.86
C GLU A 605 0.27 10.70 -31.63
N VAL A 606 1.15 11.69 -31.74
CA VAL A 606 2.01 12.12 -30.64
C VAL A 606 1.67 13.56 -30.32
N LEU A 607 1.32 13.82 -29.06
CA LEU A 607 0.94 15.15 -28.58
C LEU A 607 1.96 15.62 -27.54
N GLN A 608 2.36 16.89 -27.62
CA GLN A 608 3.06 17.55 -26.52
C GLN A 608 2.03 18.31 -25.67
N LYS A 609 1.94 17.95 -24.38
CA LYS A 609 0.98 18.53 -23.44
C LYS A 609 1.65 18.81 -22.10
N SER A 610 1.02 19.64 -21.28
CA SER A 610 1.40 19.69 -19.87
C SER A 610 1.00 18.39 -19.19
N TYR A 611 1.71 17.99 -18.12
CA TYR A 611 1.35 16.79 -17.34
C TYR A 611 -0.11 16.83 -16.89
N LYS A 612 -0.59 17.99 -16.41
CA LYS A 612 -1.98 18.18 -15.96
C LYS A 612 -3.00 17.97 -17.09
N ASP A 613 -2.71 18.45 -18.29
CA ASP A 613 -3.62 18.30 -19.42
C ASP A 613 -3.65 16.86 -19.93
N ALA A 614 -2.49 16.17 -19.94
CA ALA A 614 -2.42 14.77 -20.31
C ALA A 614 -3.25 13.88 -19.38
N VAL A 615 -3.14 14.08 -18.06
CA VAL A 615 -3.96 13.36 -17.07
C VAL A 615 -5.45 13.66 -17.25
N LYS A 616 -5.84 14.92 -17.50
CA LYS A 616 -7.24 15.28 -17.78
C LYS A 616 -7.81 14.62 -19.03
N MET A 617 -6.96 14.35 -20.03
CA MET A 617 -7.34 13.63 -21.25
C MET A 617 -7.50 12.11 -21.03
N GLY A 618 -7.21 11.62 -19.82
CA GLY A 618 -7.26 10.19 -19.49
C GLY A 618 -5.99 9.44 -19.87
N ALA A 619 -4.87 10.14 -20.11
CA ALA A 619 -3.60 9.48 -20.38
C ALA A 619 -3.13 8.70 -19.15
N ILE A 620 -2.75 7.44 -19.34
CA ILE A 620 -2.16 6.61 -18.29
C ILE A 620 -0.71 7.06 -18.10
N ALA A 621 -0.36 7.41 -16.87
CA ALA A 621 1.01 7.66 -16.45
C ALA A 621 1.60 6.40 -15.82
N LEU A 622 2.86 6.07 -16.13
CA LEU A 622 3.55 4.95 -15.50
C LEU A 622 3.95 5.34 -14.07
N PHE A 623 3.74 4.40 -13.13
CA PHE A 623 3.94 4.65 -11.71
C PHE A 623 5.43 4.66 -11.37
N GLY A 624 5.94 5.73 -10.76
CA GLY A 624 7.34 5.84 -10.31
C GLY A 624 8.28 6.67 -11.20
N GLU A 625 7.82 7.13 -12.37
CA GLU A 625 8.59 8.05 -13.22
C GLU A 625 8.39 9.51 -12.80
N LYS A 626 9.47 10.30 -12.84
CA LYS A 626 9.40 11.76 -12.67
C LYS A 626 9.15 12.40 -14.03
N TYR A 627 7.97 13.00 -14.20
CA TYR A 627 7.61 13.73 -15.42
C TYR A 627 7.97 15.21 -15.30
N GLY A 628 8.50 15.80 -16.38
CA GLY A 628 8.72 17.23 -16.48
C GLY A 628 7.44 18.01 -16.79
N ASP A 629 7.54 19.34 -16.86
CA ASP A 629 6.39 20.24 -17.09
C ASP A 629 5.68 20.00 -18.43
N LYS A 630 6.41 19.52 -19.44
CA LYS A 630 5.88 19.07 -20.73
C LYS A 630 6.14 17.57 -20.89
N VAL A 631 5.10 16.83 -21.27
CA VAL A 631 5.14 15.39 -21.49
C VAL A 631 4.75 15.05 -22.92
N ARG A 632 5.31 13.95 -23.43
CA ARG A 632 4.97 13.36 -24.72
C ARG A 632 3.89 12.31 -24.50
N VAL A 633 2.72 12.53 -25.09
CA VAL A 633 1.57 11.63 -25.02
C VAL A 633 1.45 10.88 -26.33
N LEU A 634 1.53 9.56 -26.27
CA LEU A 634 1.17 8.67 -27.37
C LEU A 634 -0.34 8.43 -27.33
N LYS A 635 -1.03 8.69 -28.44
CA LYS A 635 -2.46 8.43 -28.61
C LYS A 635 -2.65 7.46 -29.78
N ILE A 636 -3.25 6.31 -29.53
CA ILE A 636 -3.62 5.30 -30.55
C ILE A 636 -5.13 5.36 -30.71
N GLY A 637 -5.61 6.24 -31.60
CA GLY A 637 -7.03 6.58 -31.70
C GLY A 637 -7.64 6.86 -30.32
N ASP A 638 -8.88 6.44 -30.09
CA ASP A 638 -9.51 6.51 -28.76
C ASP A 638 -9.31 5.22 -27.95
N TYR A 639 -8.42 4.33 -28.40
CA TYR A 639 -8.20 3.02 -27.78
C TYR A 639 -7.21 3.09 -26.62
N SER A 640 -6.01 3.64 -26.86
CA SER A 640 -4.98 3.80 -25.83
C SER A 640 -4.39 5.22 -25.84
N MET A 641 -4.08 5.73 -24.65
CA MET A 641 -3.41 7.02 -24.45
C MET A 641 -2.45 6.92 -23.27
N GLU A 642 -1.16 7.07 -23.51
CA GLU A 642 -0.11 6.83 -22.51
C GLU A 642 1.02 7.87 -22.62
N LEU A 643 1.67 8.19 -21.51
CA LEU A 643 2.91 8.98 -21.53
C LEU A 643 4.06 8.10 -22.01
N CYS A 644 4.67 8.43 -23.15
CA CYS A 644 5.74 7.61 -23.71
C CYS A 644 6.77 8.45 -24.48
N GLY A 645 8.06 8.21 -24.18
CA GLY A 645 9.21 8.83 -24.84
C GLY A 645 9.74 8.05 -26.05
N GLY A 646 9.24 6.85 -26.31
CA GLY A 646 9.76 5.96 -27.34
C GLY A 646 9.41 6.34 -28.78
N THR A 647 9.95 5.57 -29.71
CA THR A 647 9.63 5.64 -31.14
C THR A 647 8.48 4.68 -31.46
N HIS A 648 7.56 5.09 -32.35
CA HIS A 648 6.34 4.33 -32.66
C HIS A 648 6.04 4.36 -34.15
N VAL A 649 5.36 3.31 -34.64
CA VAL A 649 4.74 3.34 -35.97
C VAL A 649 3.63 4.38 -36.02
N LYS A 650 3.32 4.87 -37.24
CA LYS A 650 2.37 5.95 -37.50
C LYS A 650 0.99 5.44 -37.90
#